data_AF-A0A2P2I1S8-F1
#
_entry.id   AF-A0A2P2I1S8-F1
#
_cell.length_a   1.000
_cell.length_b   1.000
_cell.length_c   1.000
_cell.angle_alpha   90.00
_cell.angle_beta   90.00
_cell.angle_gamma   90.00
#
_symmetry.space_group_name_H-M   'P 1'
#
loop_
_entity.id
_entity.type
_entity.pdbx_description
1 polymer ?
#
loop_
_entity_poly.entity_id
_entity_poly.type
_entity_poly.pdbx_seq_one_letter_code
_entity_poly.pdbx_strand_id
1 'polypeptide(L)'
;ICEDHVRLATTQEQLKFNLRCKKSEVLPKSIRTKPPIRSPEGYRIARSANNQYLRAFITDNHFRIGVYLRRIVINTNKLQELIPTEIFERLKAEAVRKHRHVRAIKKQQLIRKYEKLLSEHPCRTYNPRWVTNLSDKQLTKDEECVLAKGLAFATTHVEKDKLHFVAAVEPVINNLTNITIDEKNNLRQRISTAIQSVPANNNLTVNERKAINNLKNDTSIVILTADKGKSTVVMNKVEYNEKIKRHLEDSSTYQPVANNPTRTLQNKVNNELRYLKNLCSLTDGQYKYLRATTASIPLFYALIKTHKEHNPIRPIVSFIDSPTYKLAQHLSRILTPISDMGATKLKNTMDAKVTLQEQIIPHDYSLVSLDVKSLFTCIPQDFALNSCELALNNYTDLTEHTALDAAEVLMLTKLCLESCTFQWNNNFYKQIRGCPMGSPISVVIAELTMQNFESLALSNPPCHPLFWKRYVDDIITALPTVMITDFLRHINSINQHIKFTFEKETNNSIPFLDLLIIRDDVGRLKFSIYKKETHTDRYIDSSSYHPVSHKIGTALSLIDRANNYCSNEYVKEELDNVNNSLKINGYSNTFINRCLQKRLHPSKHIEQNENLKKKKYVSAPYIRGTSERTAKLLRPYGIELAHRTQHSLKSQLSHVKDTRQQSEKTGIVYKINCKNCAAHYIGESGRELGTRVKEHRNAIRRKDPLSAIYRHISTTQHDMDWDDVKILANHHNANDRQVLESIYTLNNPNALNRTIMLPVTYIPIVSTILNNNN
;
A
#
# COMPACT_ATOMS: atom_id res chain seq x y z
N ILE A 1 24.09 -30.00 36.00
CA ILE A 1 24.07 -28.88 35.03
C ILE A 1 23.50 -29.28 33.68
N CYS A 2 24.10 -30.24 32.96
CA CYS A 2 23.65 -30.61 31.59
C CYS A 2 22.16 -30.97 31.50
N GLU A 3 21.63 -31.70 32.49
CA GLU A 3 20.20 -32.06 32.53
C GLU A 3 19.29 -30.82 32.68
N ASP A 4 19.65 -29.88 33.56
CA ASP A 4 18.90 -28.63 33.73
C ASP A 4 18.93 -27.77 32.46
N HIS A 5 20.06 -27.77 31.73
CA HIS A 5 20.17 -27.13 30.42
C HIS A 5 19.25 -27.76 29.36
N VAL A 6 19.11 -29.09 29.36
CA VAL A 6 18.20 -29.84 28.47
C VAL A 6 16.73 -29.56 28.81
N ARG A 7 16.38 -29.57 30.10
CA ARG A 7 15.04 -29.24 30.60
C ARG A 7 14.67 -27.79 30.28
N LEU A 8 15.61 -26.86 30.45
CA LEU A 8 15.46 -25.46 30.07
C LEU A 8 15.21 -25.30 28.57
N ALA A 9 16.03 -25.94 27.71
CA ALA A 9 15.88 -25.89 26.26
C ALA A 9 14.48 -26.34 25.80
N THR A 10 14.03 -27.47 26.35
CA THR A 10 12.73 -28.07 26.01
C THR A 10 11.57 -27.18 26.45
N THR A 11 11.63 -26.65 27.68
CA THR A 11 10.57 -25.82 28.26
C THR A 11 10.47 -24.46 27.56
N GLN A 12 11.60 -23.87 27.15
CA GLN A 12 11.61 -22.64 26.35
C GLN A 12 10.90 -22.80 25.00
N GLU A 13 11.11 -23.92 24.30
CA GLU A 13 10.41 -24.17 23.03
C GLU A 13 8.94 -24.55 23.25
N GLN A 14 8.62 -25.26 24.35
CA GLN A 14 7.23 -25.54 24.74
C GLN A 14 6.45 -24.25 25.06
N LEU A 15 7.08 -23.29 25.75
CA LEU A 15 6.50 -21.97 25.99
C LEU A 15 6.18 -21.26 24.67
N LYS A 16 7.14 -21.23 23.74
CA LYS A 16 6.93 -20.63 22.41
C LYS A 16 5.79 -21.31 21.65
N PHE A 17 5.69 -22.63 21.71
CA PHE A 17 4.59 -23.39 21.11
C PHE A 17 3.23 -23.00 21.73
N ASN A 18 3.11 -22.98 23.07
CA ASN A 18 1.87 -22.62 23.74
C ASN A 18 1.46 -21.16 23.46
N LEU A 19 2.43 -20.24 23.38
CA LEU A 19 2.19 -18.85 22.99
C LEU A 19 1.71 -18.72 21.53
N ARG A 20 2.24 -19.54 20.61
CA ARG A 20 1.75 -19.62 19.21
C ARG A 20 0.32 -20.13 19.16
N CYS A 21 0.02 -21.22 19.87
CA CYS A 21 -1.32 -21.78 20.01
C CYS A 21 -2.31 -20.75 20.55
N LYS A 22 -1.95 -20.03 21.63
CA LYS A 22 -2.77 -18.97 22.22
C LYS A 22 -3.03 -17.83 21.25
N LYS A 23 -2.02 -17.44 20.47
CA LYS A 23 -2.13 -16.36 19.49
C LYS A 23 -3.02 -16.72 18.30
N SER A 24 -3.00 -17.97 17.89
CA SER A 24 -3.74 -18.46 16.73
C SER A 24 -5.10 -19.07 17.10
N GLU A 25 -5.50 -18.99 18.37
CA GLU A 25 -6.73 -19.61 18.92
C GLU A 25 -6.81 -21.13 18.64
N VAL A 26 -5.67 -21.79 18.50
CA VAL A 26 -5.55 -23.24 18.27
C VAL A 26 -5.21 -23.92 19.59
N LEU A 27 -5.97 -24.96 19.94
CA LEU A 27 -5.72 -25.73 21.17
C LEU A 27 -4.90 -26.99 20.87
N PRO A 28 -3.78 -27.23 21.57
CA PRO A 28 -3.11 -28.52 21.56
C PRO A 28 -4.05 -29.65 22.00
N LYS A 29 -4.02 -30.79 21.32
CA LYS A 29 -4.86 -31.96 21.67
C LYS A 29 -4.75 -32.38 23.14
N SER A 30 -3.56 -32.23 23.73
CA SER A 30 -3.28 -32.58 25.13
C SER A 30 -4.01 -31.73 26.17
N ILE A 31 -4.62 -30.61 25.77
CA ILE A 31 -5.36 -29.71 26.68
C ILE A 31 -6.83 -29.54 26.26
N ARG A 32 -7.29 -30.28 25.26
CA ARG A 32 -8.69 -30.21 24.79
C ARG A 32 -9.56 -31.07 25.69
N THR A 33 -10.45 -30.45 26.44
CA THR A 33 -11.55 -31.13 27.12
C THR A 33 -12.75 -31.23 26.21
N LYS A 34 -13.45 -32.37 26.29
CA LYS A 34 -14.76 -32.55 25.66
C LYS A 34 -15.80 -31.76 26.46
N PRO A 35 -16.88 -31.27 25.82
CA PRO A 35 -17.96 -30.64 26.55
C PRO A 35 -18.58 -31.64 27.54
N PRO A 36 -18.76 -31.26 28.82
CA PRO A 36 -19.35 -32.15 29.83
C PRO A 36 -20.81 -32.46 29.51
N ILE A 37 -21.49 -31.55 28.82
CA ILE A 37 -22.87 -31.70 28.33
C ILE A 37 -22.90 -31.22 26.88
N ARG A 38 -23.59 -31.93 25.98
CA ARG A 38 -23.77 -31.53 24.57
C ARG A 38 -24.84 -30.43 24.44
N SER A 39 -24.61 -29.29 25.09
CA SER A 39 -25.44 -28.09 25.04
C SER A 39 -24.59 -26.85 24.75
N PRO A 40 -25.17 -25.73 24.24
CA PRO A 40 -24.42 -24.49 24.00
C PRO A 40 -23.62 -24.02 25.22
N GLU A 41 -24.18 -24.19 26.42
CA GLU A 41 -23.50 -23.87 27.68
C GLU A 41 -22.34 -24.83 27.97
N GLY A 42 -22.53 -26.14 27.76
CA GLY A 42 -21.47 -27.13 27.92
C GLY A 42 -20.27 -26.89 26.97
N TYR A 43 -20.52 -26.45 25.73
CA TYR A 43 -19.47 -26.03 24.80
C TYR A 43 -18.77 -24.73 25.24
N ARG A 44 -19.51 -23.78 25.83
CA ARG A 44 -18.95 -22.53 26.39
C ARG A 44 -18.03 -22.82 27.57
N ILE A 45 -18.47 -23.67 28.50
CA ILE A 45 -17.69 -24.12 29.66
C ILE A 45 -16.41 -24.82 29.20
N ALA A 46 -16.50 -25.78 28.27
CA ALA A 46 -15.33 -26.46 27.75
C ALA A 46 -14.35 -25.49 27.05
N ARG A 47 -14.85 -24.55 26.26
CA ARG A 47 -14.01 -23.51 25.63
C ARG A 47 -13.32 -22.62 26.67
N SER A 48 -14.03 -22.23 27.73
CA SER A 48 -13.48 -21.46 28.85
C SER A 48 -12.36 -22.24 29.56
N ALA A 49 -12.64 -23.49 29.95
CA ALA A 49 -11.69 -24.39 30.61
C ALA A 49 -10.43 -24.61 29.74
N ASN A 50 -10.61 -24.91 28.45
CA ASN A 50 -9.50 -25.08 27.50
C ASN A 50 -8.57 -23.86 27.43
N ASN A 51 -9.16 -22.66 27.42
CA ASN A 51 -8.39 -21.42 27.42
C ASN A 51 -7.69 -21.16 28.75
N GLN A 52 -8.33 -21.52 29.88
CA GLN A 52 -7.73 -21.42 31.21
C GLN A 52 -6.55 -22.38 31.35
N TYR A 53 -6.69 -23.63 30.90
CA TYR A 53 -5.58 -24.60 30.87
C TYR A 53 -4.42 -24.06 30.03
N LEU A 54 -4.67 -23.55 28.82
CA LEU A 54 -3.59 -22.98 28.01
C LEU A 54 -2.85 -21.84 28.71
N ARG A 55 -3.57 -20.99 29.46
CA ARG A 55 -2.96 -19.94 30.28
C ARG A 55 -2.15 -20.52 31.44
N ALA A 56 -2.69 -21.50 32.16
CA ALA A 56 -2.00 -22.20 33.25
C ALA A 56 -0.70 -22.85 32.77
N PHE A 57 -0.71 -23.52 31.61
CA PHE A 57 0.48 -24.11 31.00
C PHE A 57 1.54 -23.06 30.60
N ILE A 58 1.12 -21.86 30.19
CA ILE A 58 2.06 -20.76 29.92
C ILE A 58 2.71 -20.28 31.22
N THR A 59 1.91 -20.11 32.27
CA THR A 59 2.39 -19.73 33.61
C THR A 59 3.36 -20.78 34.17
N ASP A 60 3.01 -22.07 34.09
CA ASP A 60 3.87 -23.18 34.51
C ASP A 60 5.20 -23.18 33.76
N ASN A 61 5.18 -23.02 32.43
CA ASN A 61 6.41 -22.95 31.65
C ASN A 61 7.32 -21.78 32.09
N HIS A 62 6.76 -20.60 32.36
CA HIS A 62 7.52 -19.46 32.89
C HIS A 62 8.14 -19.78 34.25
N PHE A 63 7.36 -20.36 35.16
CA PHE A 63 7.84 -20.77 36.48
C PHE A 63 8.99 -21.78 36.38
N ARG A 64 8.83 -22.84 35.59
CA ARG A 64 9.84 -23.89 35.38
C ARG A 64 11.12 -23.35 34.76
N ILE A 65 11.01 -22.44 33.79
CA ILE A 65 12.18 -21.75 33.23
C ILE A 65 12.96 -21.02 34.33
N GLY A 66 12.26 -20.29 35.21
CA GLY A 66 12.88 -19.62 36.35
C GLY A 66 13.58 -20.60 37.30
N VAL A 67 12.94 -21.73 37.61
CA VAL A 67 13.52 -22.80 38.44
C VAL A 67 14.79 -23.38 37.82
N TYR A 68 14.76 -23.74 36.53
CA TYR A 68 15.92 -24.32 35.86
C TYR A 68 17.07 -23.32 35.74
N LEU A 69 16.80 -22.04 35.47
CA LEU A 69 17.83 -21.00 35.46
C LEU A 69 18.51 -20.86 36.83
N ARG A 70 17.74 -20.81 37.93
CA ARG A 70 18.31 -20.77 39.28
C ARG A 70 19.16 -22.00 39.58
N ARG A 71 18.67 -23.20 39.26
CA ARG A 71 19.43 -24.44 39.44
C ARG A 71 20.72 -24.47 38.63
N ILE A 72 20.68 -23.98 37.39
CA ILE A 72 21.89 -23.87 36.57
C ILE A 72 22.90 -22.95 37.26
N VAL A 73 22.50 -21.76 37.70
CA VAL A 73 23.41 -20.82 38.38
C VAL A 73 24.01 -21.45 39.65
N ILE A 74 23.17 -21.98 40.54
CA ILE A 74 23.61 -22.60 41.80
C ILE A 74 24.58 -23.75 41.54
N ASN A 75 24.23 -24.66 40.64
CA ASN A 75 25.06 -25.82 40.34
C ASN A 75 26.34 -25.43 39.60
N THR A 76 26.32 -24.35 38.81
CA THR A 76 27.51 -23.81 38.12
C THR A 76 28.48 -23.21 39.11
N ASN A 77 28.02 -22.41 40.07
CA ASN A 77 28.88 -21.84 41.11
C ASN A 77 29.51 -22.94 41.97
N LYS A 78 28.73 -23.94 42.40
CA LYS A 78 29.25 -25.09 43.15
C LYS A 78 30.31 -25.88 42.38
N LEU A 79 30.10 -26.09 41.08
CA LEU A 79 31.07 -26.82 40.25
C LEU A 79 32.34 -26.01 40.02
N GLN A 80 32.26 -24.68 39.93
CA GLN A 80 33.45 -23.84 39.79
C GLN A 80 34.41 -23.96 40.98
N GLU A 81 33.88 -24.20 42.18
CA GLU A 81 34.67 -24.39 43.41
C GLU A 81 35.26 -25.80 43.55
N LEU A 82 34.69 -26.80 42.86
CA LEU A 82 35.02 -28.22 43.05
C LEU A 82 35.96 -28.82 42.01
N ILE A 83 36.14 -28.16 40.85
CA ILE A 83 36.94 -28.71 39.75
C ILE A 83 37.88 -27.67 39.13
N PRO A 84 39.03 -28.10 38.57
CA PRO A 84 39.95 -27.22 37.86
C PRO A 84 39.28 -26.39 36.77
N THR A 85 39.68 -25.13 36.62
CA THR A 85 39.07 -24.14 35.71
C THR A 85 39.01 -24.64 34.26
N GLU A 86 40.02 -25.37 33.80
CA GLU A 86 40.05 -25.93 32.45
C GLU A 86 38.96 -26.98 32.21
N ILE A 87 38.73 -27.86 33.19
CA ILE A 87 37.68 -28.90 33.12
C ILE A 87 36.30 -28.25 33.22
N PHE A 88 36.16 -27.24 34.08
CA PHE A 88 34.92 -26.50 34.25
C PHE A 88 34.46 -25.79 32.96
N GLU A 89 35.37 -25.08 32.27
CA GLU A 89 35.03 -24.40 31.02
C GLU A 89 34.69 -25.39 29.89
N ARG A 90 35.36 -26.55 29.83
CA ARG A 90 34.99 -27.63 28.89
C ARG A 90 33.58 -28.17 29.16
N LEU A 91 33.22 -28.43 30.43
CA LEU A 91 31.89 -28.91 30.82
C LEU A 91 30.78 -27.89 30.52
N LYS A 92 31.06 -26.60 30.76
CA LYS A 92 30.15 -25.50 30.45
C LYS A 92 29.92 -25.35 28.94
N ALA A 93 30.98 -25.43 28.15
CA ALA A 93 30.88 -25.44 26.68
C ALA A 93 30.02 -26.61 26.19
N GLU A 94 30.20 -27.81 26.75
CA GLU A 94 29.42 -28.99 26.37
C GLU A 94 27.94 -28.88 26.80
N ALA A 95 27.66 -28.33 28.00
CA ALA A 95 26.30 -28.07 28.45
C ALA A 95 25.56 -27.09 27.52
N VAL A 96 26.25 -26.03 27.05
CA VAL A 96 25.71 -25.07 26.08
C VAL A 96 25.51 -25.71 24.71
N ARG A 97 26.45 -26.55 24.24
CA ARG A 97 26.33 -27.30 22.99
C ARG A 97 25.10 -28.21 23.01
N LYS A 98 24.93 -28.99 24.08
CA LYS A 98 23.79 -29.87 24.29
C LYS A 98 22.47 -29.11 24.40
N HIS A 99 22.46 -27.96 25.08
CA HIS A 99 21.30 -27.06 25.12
C HIS A 99 20.87 -26.62 23.71
N ARG A 100 21.81 -26.13 22.89
CA ARG A 100 21.53 -25.69 21.51
C ARG A 100 20.98 -26.82 20.65
N HIS A 101 21.60 -28.00 20.74
CA HIS A 101 21.20 -29.18 19.97
C HIS A 101 19.77 -29.64 20.32
N VAL A 102 19.46 -29.84 21.61
CA VAL A 102 18.12 -30.24 22.06
C VAL A 102 17.07 -29.19 21.70
N ARG A 103 17.42 -27.90 21.84
CA ARG A 103 16.52 -26.81 21.45
C ARG A 103 16.15 -26.87 19.98
N ALA A 104 17.13 -27.13 19.10
CA ALA A 104 16.90 -27.25 17.66
C ALA A 104 15.95 -28.40 17.32
N ILE A 105 16.17 -29.58 17.89
CA ILE A 105 15.31 -30.77 17.71
C ILE A 105 13.89 -30.47 18.20
N LYS A 106 13.75 -29.96 19.43
CA LYS A 106 12.43 -29.71 20.02
C LYS A 106 11.66 -28.63 19.25
N LYS A 107 12.34 -27.60 18.76
CA LYS A 107 11.77 -26.57 17.90
C LYS A 107 11.17 -27.19 16.63
N GLN A 108 11.89 -28.06 15.94
CA GLN A 108 11.38 -28.73 14.73
C GLN A 108 10.15 -29.60 15.03
N GLN A 109 10.20 -30.40 16.09
CA GLN A 109 9.06 -31.24 16.51
C GLN A 109 7.80 -30.43 16.81
N LEU A 110 7.93 -29.33 17.56
CA LEU A 110 6.80 -28.49 17.95
C LEU A 110 6.27 -27.66 16.78
N ILE A 111 7.11 -27.28 15.82
CA ILE A 111 6.67 -26.66 14.56
C ILE A 111 5.79 -27.64 13.76
N ARG A 112 6.26 -28.87 13.53
CA ARG A 112 5.46 -29.90 12.82
C ARG A 112 4.14 -30.19 13.54
N LYS A 113 4.17 -30.30 14.88
CA LYS A 113 2.97 -30.47 15.70
C LYS A 113 1.99 -29.31 15.54
N TYR A 114 2.50 -28.08 15.50
CA TYR A 114 1.69 -26.87 15.31
C TYR A 114 1.08 -26.80 13.90
N GLU A 115 1.86 -27.13 12.87
CA GLU A 115 1.37 -27.20 11.48
C GLU A 115 0.26 -28.24 11.32
N LYS A 116 0.40 -29.42 11.94
CA LYS A 116 -0.66 -30.45 11.96
C LYS A 116 -1.93 -29.96 12.66
N LEU A 117 -1.81 -29.18 13.73
CA LEU A 117 -2.97 -28.59 14.41
C LEU A 117 -3.66 -27.53 13.55
N LEU A 118 -2.92 -26.83 12.70
CA LEU A 118 -3.49 -25.87 11.75
C LEU A 118 -4.19 -26.57 10.57
N SER A 119 -3.65 -27.68 10.06
CA SER A 119 -4.27 -28.45 8.97
C SER A 119 -5.56 -29.17 9.38
N GLU A 120 -5.74 -29.46 10.67
CA GLU A 120 -6.98 -30.02 11.24
C GLU A 120 -8.10 -28.96 11.39
N HIS A 121 -7.82 -27.69 11.06
CA HIS A 121 -8.87 -26.70 10.84
C HIS A 121 -9.12 -26.62 9.33
N PRO A 122 -10.35 -26.91 8.87
CA PRO A 122 -10.65 -26.91 7.45
C PRO A 122 -10.27 -25.56 6.84
N CYS A 123 -9.83 -25.61 5.58
CA CYS A 123 -9.68 -24.44 4.74
C CYS A 123 -10.89 -23.52 4.99
N ARG A 124 -10.62 -22.26 5.35
CA ARG A 124 -11.68 -21.29 5.68
C ARG A 124 -12.75 -21.36 4.61
N THR A 125 -14.02 -21.36 5.02
CA THR A 125 -15.16 -21.29 4.12
C THR A 125 -14.93 -20.11 3.18
N TYR A 126 -14.72 -20.43 1.92
CA TYR A 126 -14.32 -19.48 0.91
C TYR A 126 -15.58 -18.85 0.31
N ASN A 127 -15.64 -17.52 0.27
CA ASN A 127 -16.71 -16.85 -0.47
C ASN A 127 -16.38 -16.96 -1.97
N PRO A 128 -17.21 -17.65 -2.78
CA PRO A 128 -16.94 -17.87 -4.20
C PRO A 128 -16.81 -16.55 -4.99
N ARG A 129 -17.37 -15.44 -4.49
CA ARG A 129 -17.28 -14.12 -5.15
C ARG A 129 -15.89 -13.48 -5.07
N TRP A 130 -14.97 -14.01 -4.25
CA TRP A 130 -13.63 -13.42 -4.06
C TRP A 130 -12.64 -13.68 -5.21
N VAL A 131 -12.92 -14.67 -6.06
CA VAL A 131 -12.10 -15.02 -7.22
C VAL A 131 -13.04 -15.21 -8.39
N THR A 132 -12.76 -14.50 -9.47
CA THR A 132 -13.46 -14.64 -10.74
C THR A 132 -12.48 -15.24 -11.74
N ASN A 133 -12.66 -16.50 -12.10
CA ASN A 133 -11.84 -17.16 -13.11
C ASN A 133 -12.51 -16.98 -14.48
N LEU A 134 -11.90 -16.15 -15.33
CA LEU A 134 -12.25 -15.88 -16.73
C LEU A 134 -11.22 -16.51 -17.68
N SER A 135 -10.39 -17.43 -17.20
CA SER A 135 -9.37 -18.10 -18.01
C SER A 135 -9.71 -19.57 -18.21
N ASP A 136 -9.08 -20.19 -19.22
CA ASP A 136 -9.24 -21.62 -19.48
C ASP A 136 -8.48 -22.49 -18.46
N LYS A 137 -7.64 -21.87 -17.63
CA LYS A 137 -6.89 -22.55 -16.58
C LYS A 137 -7.82 -23.07 -15.50
N GLN A 138 -7.79 -24.38 -15.26
CA GLN A 138 -8.37 -24.98 -14.07
C GLN A 138 -7.50 -24.69 -12.85
N LEU A 139 -8.03 -23.93 -11.90
CA LEU A 139 -7.33 -23.59 -10.66
C LEU A 139 -7.39 -24.76 -9.69
N THR A 140 -6.25 -25.08 -9.08
CA THR A 140 -6.21 -26.02 -7.95
C THR A 140 -6.80 -25.39 -6.69
N LYS A 141 -7.27 -26.21 -5.74
CA LYS A 141 -7.81 -25.73 -4.45
C LYS A 141 -6.83 -24.81 -3.69
N ASP A 142 -5.54 -25.10 -3.76
CA ASP A 142 -4.50 -24.27 -3.12
C ASP A 142 -4.31 -22.93 -3.85
N GLU A 143 -4.39 -22.90 -5.19
CA GLU A 143 -4.35 -21.66 -5.97
C GLU A 143 -5.58 -20.79 -5.72
N GLU A 144 -6.78 -21.38 -5.72
CA GLU A 144 -8.01 -20.68 -5.33
C GLU A 144 -7.89 -20.11 -3.92
N CYS A 145 -7.41 -20.88 -2.95
CA CYS A 145 -7.21 -20.44 -1.58
C CYS A 145 -6.19 -19.28 -1.45
N VAL A 146 -5.14 -19.27 -2.27
CA VAL A 146 -4.20 -18.14 -2.32
C VAL A 146 -4.86 -16.89 -2.90
N LEU A 147 -5.52 -17.02 -4.06
CA LEU A 147 -6.18 -15.90 -4.74
C LEU A 147 -7.33 -15.32 -3.90
N ALA A 148 -8.01 -16.18 -3.15
CA ALA A 148 -9.04 -15.87 -2.17
C ALA A 148 -8.59 -14.94 -1.05
N LYS A 149 -7.30 -15.00 -0.67
CA LYS A 149 -6.75 -14.10 0.34
C LYS A 149 -6.75 -12.64 -0.13
N GLY A 150 -6.96 -12.41 -1.44
CA GLY A 150 -6.99 -11.12 -2.09
C GLY A 150 -5.59 -10.59 -2.36
N LEU A 151 -5.43 -9.87 -3.46
CA LEU A 151 -4.12 -9.37 -3.91
C LEU A 151 -3.45 -8.41 -2.90
N ALA A 152 -4.21 -7.79 -2.00
CA ALA A 152 -3.66 -6.97 -0.91
C ALA A 152 -3.03 -7.80 0.23
N PHE A 153 -3.16 -9.13 0.25
CA PHE A 153 -2.58 -9.98 1.29
C PHE A 153 -1.06 -9.87 1.32
N ALA A 154 -0.48 -9.59 2.49
CA ALA A 154 0.97 -9.48 2.67
C ALA A 154 1.56 -10.81 3.13
N THR A 155 2.59 -11.28 2.42
CA THR A 155 3.40 -12.45 2.75
C THR A 155 4.61 -12.04 3.61
N THR A 156 5.17 -13.00 4.34
CA THR A 156 6.34 -12.74 5.20
C THR A 156 7.66 -12.94 4.44
N HIS A 157 8.52 -11.91 4.40
CA HIS A 157 9.89 -11.99 3.85
C HIS A 157 10.90 -11.29 4.77
N VAL A 158 10.95 -11.73 6.03
CA VAL A 158 11.69 -11.04 7.11
C VAL A 158 13.12 -10.67 6.71
N GLU A 159 13.88 -11.55 6.06
CA GLU A 159 15.29 -11.27 5.76
C GLU A 159 15.48 -10.09 4.80
N LYS A 160 14.66 -9.96 3.76
CA LYS A 160 14.71 -8.80 2.85
C LYS A 160 14.21 -7.54 3.55
N ASP A 161 13.15 -7.67 4.34
CA ASP A 161 12.59 -6.55 5.10
C ASP A 161 13.61 -5.97 6.10
N LYS A 162 14.49 -6.79 6.70
CA LYS A 162 15.51 -6.33 7.67
C LYS A 162 16.45 -5.28 7.11
N LEU A 163 16.99 -5.48 5.90
CA LEU A 163 17.92 -4.54 5.27
C LEU A 163 17.24 -3.20 4.99
N HIS A 164 16.04 -3.24 4.39
CA HIS A 164 15.25 -2.05 4.12
C HIS A 164 14.77 -1.36 5.41
N PHE A 165 14.58 -2.11 6.50
CA PHE A 165 14.24 -1.53 7.80
C PHE A 165 15.41 -0.76 8.40
N VAL A 166 16.63 -1.30 8.35
CA VAL A 166 17.84 -0.58 8.76
C VAL A 166 18.03 0.67 7.91
N ALA A 167 17.89 0.54 6.58
CA ALA A 167 18.01 1.65 5.64
C ALA A 167 17.05 2.81 5.91
N ALA A 168 15.83 2.52 6.37
CA ALA A 168 14.85 3.54 6.72
C ALA A 168 15.09 4.21 8.09
N VAL A 169 15.68 3.47 9.04
CA VAL A 169 15.81 3.92 10.45
C VAL A 169 17.16 4.59 10.72
N GLU A 170 18.25 4.15 10.10
CA GLU A 170 19.58 4.71 10.37
C GLU A 170 19.71 6.20 10.02
N PRO A 171 19.22 6.71 8.86
CA PRO A 171 19.29 8.14 8.56
C PRO A 171 18.59 8.99 9.62
N VAL A 172 17.53 8.46 10.22
CA VAL A 172 16.74 9.13 11.24
C VAL A 172 17.53 9.25 12.53
N ILE A 173 18.14 8.14 12.99
CA ILE A 173 18.98 8.13 14.19
C ILE A 173 20.17 9.06 14.02
N ASN A 174 20.79 9.03 12.83
CA ASN A 174 21.95 9.87 12.55
C ASN A 174 21.62 11.36 12.64
N ASN A 175 20.45 11.76 12.12
CA ASN A 175 19.97 13.14 12.10
C ASN A 175 19.35 13.63 13.43
N LEU A 176 19.35 12.82 14.48
CA LEU A 176 18.97 13.30 15.82
C LEU A 176 20.08 14.18 16.40
N THR A 177 19.90 15.50 16.36
CA THR A 177 20.88 16.48 16.87
C THR A 177 20.84 16.65 18.40
N ASN A 178 19.73 16.26 19.02
CA ASN A 178 19.45 16.59 20.43
C ASN A 178 19.92 15.50 21.41
N ILE A 179 20.72 14.55 20.97
CA ILE A 179 21.19 13.41 21.76
C ILE A 179 22.66 13.13 21.49
N THR A 180 23.33 12.55 22.48
CA THR A 180 24.75 12.20 22.40
C THR A 180 25.00 11.02 21.45
N ILE A 181 26.26 10.82 21.07
CA ILE A 181 26.69 9.68 20.25
C ILE A 181 26.40 8.35 20.98
N ASP A 182 26.57 8.31 22.31
CA ASP A 182 26.31 7.12 23.11
C ASP A 182 24.82 6.77 23.19
N GLU A 183 23.95 7.78 23.29
CA GLU A 183 22.50 7.59 23.23
C GLU A 183 22.08 7.05 21.85
N LYS A 184 22.65 7.58 20.75
CA LYS A 184 22.43 7.02 19.40
C LYS A 184 22.88 5.57 19.34
N ASN A 185 24.05 5.25 19.88
CA ASN A 185 24.58 3.88 19.88
C ASN A 185 23.72 2.94 20.73
N ASN A 186 23.19 3.39 21.86
CA ASN A 186 22.24 2.64 22.67
C ASN A 186 20.94 2.34 21.89
N LEU A 187 20.39 3.33 21.19
CA LEU A 187 19.21 3.14 20.32
C LEU A 187 19.49 2.12 19.22
N ARG A 188 20.63 2.23 18.53
CA ARG A 188 21.06 1.28 17.49
C ARG A 188 21.17 -0.13 18.04
N GLN A 189 21.78 -0.32 19.22
CA GLN A 189 21.90 -1.62 19.87
C GLN A 189 20.54 -2.24 20.21
N ARG A 190 19.62 -1.46 20.78
CA ARG A 190 18.26 -1.92 21.12
C ARG A 190 17.47 -2.31 19.88
N ILE A 191 17.59 -1.53 18.81
CA ILE A 191 16.94 -1.80 17.52
C ILE A 191 17.56 -3.03 16.85
N SER A 192 18.89 -3.13 16.82
CA SER A 192 19.62 -4.28 16.27
C SER A 192 19.23 -5.58 16.98
N THR A 193 19.19 -5.57 18.32
CA THR A 193 18.74 -6.70 19.14
C THR A 193 17.29 -7.09 18.81
N ALA A 194 16.41 -6.10 18.65
CA ALA A 194 15.03 -6.36 18.27
C ALA A 194 14.93 -7.03 16.89
N ILE A 195 15.70 -6.57 15.90
CA ILE A 195 15.78 -7.14 14.54
C ILE A 195 16.28 -8.60 14.57
N GLN A 196 17.35 -8.87 15.30
CA GLN A 196 17.96 -10.20 15.39
C GLN A 196 17.03 -11.21 16.09
N SER A 197 16.18 -10.74 17.01
CA SER A 197 15.26 -11.59 17.77
C SER A 197 14.04 -12.10 16.98
N VAL A 198 13.85 -11.66 15.72
CA VAL A 198 12.64 -11.97 14.94
C VAL A 198 12.67 -13.41 14.43
N PRO A 199 11.66 -14.23 14.75
CA PRO A 199 11.57 -15.57 14.19
C PRO A 199 11.12 -15.53 12.72
N ALA A 200 11.77 -16.32 11.86
CA ALA A 200 11.39 -16.56 10.47
C ALA A 200 10.14 -17.46 10.37
N ASN A 201 8.99 -16.97 10.85
CA ASN A 201 7.72 -17.69 10.73
C ASN A 201 7.00 -17.24 9.46
N ASN A 202 6.67 -18.18 8.57
CA ASN A 202 5.85 -17.90 7.40
C ASN A 202 4.37 -17.83 7.79
N ASN A 203 3.63 -16.90 7.18
CA ASN A 203 2.18 -16.79 7.32
C ASN A 203 1.41 -17.53 6.20
N LEU A 204 2.11 -18.35 5.42
CA LEU A 204 1.59 -19.21 4.36
C LEU A 204 2.06 -20.65 4.56
N THR A 205 1.25 -21.62 4.13
CA THR A 205 1.59 -23.04 4.13
C THR A 205 2.63 -23.37 3.03
N VAL A 206 3.15 -24.60 3.03
CA VAL A 206 4.04 -25.08 1.95
C VAL A 206 3.28 -25.11 0.62
N ASN A 207 2.04 -25.59 0.61
CA ASN A 207 1.25 -25.73 -0.60
C ASN A 207 0.83 -24.36 -1.16
N GLU A 208 0.43 -23.41 -0.30
CA GLU A 208 0.11 -22.05 -0.73
C GLU A 208 1.32 -21.36 -1.38
N ARG A 209 2.54 -21.61 -0.89
CA ARG A 209 3.76 -21.09 -1.53
C ARG A 209 4.05 -21.74 -2.89
N LYS A 210 3.80 -23.04 -3.01
CA LYS A 210 3.89 -23.74 -4.31
C LYS A 210 2.85 -23.18 -5.29
N ALA A 211 1.61 -22.98 -4.86
CA ALA A 211 0.55 -22.38 -5.65
C ALA A 211 0.92 -20.96 -6.14
N ILE A 212 1.50 -20.11 -5.28
CA ILE A 212 2.01 -18.79 -5.70
C ILE A 212 3.06 -18.93 -6.80
N ASN A 213 4.01 -19.85 -6.66
CA ASN A 213 5.05 -20.04 -7.67
C ASN A 213 4.48 -20.57 -8.99
N ASN A 214 3.52 -21.49 -8.93
CA ASN A 214 2.83 -22.01 -10.11
C ASN A 214 2.09 -20.89 -10.86
N LEU A 215 1.29 -20.11 -10.16
CA LEU A 215 0.57 -18.97 -10.71
C LEU A 215 1.51 -17.89 -11.28
N LYS A 216 2.64 -17.66 -10.61
CA LYS A 216 3.64 -16.66 -11.04
C LYS A 216 4.35 -17.07 -12.34
N ASN A 217 4.61 -18.37 -12.52
CA ASN A 217 5.34 -18.89 -13.68
C ASN A 217 4.42 -19.15 -14.88
N ASP A 218 3.10 -19.11 -14.70
CA ASP A 218 2.15 -19.27 -15.77
C ASP A 218 2.05 -17.99 -16.62
N THR A 219 2.56 -18.07 -17.85
CA THR A 219 2.59 -16.93 -18.77
C THR A 219 1.32 -16.82 -19.63
N SER A 220 0.43 -17.80 -19.57
CA SER A 220 -0.83 -17.84 -20.35
C SER A 220 -1.94 -16.99 -19.74
N ILE A 221 -1.82 -16.67 -18.44
CA ILE A 221 -2.83 -15.92 -17.68
C ILE A 221 -2.34 -14.55 -17.23
N VAL A 222 -3.29 -13.69 -16.90
CA VAL A 222 -3.10 -12.42 -16.21
C VAL A 222 -3.94 -12.42 -14.94
N ILE A 223 -3.32 -12.07 -13.82
CA ILE A 223 -3.99 -11.97 -12.52
C ILE A 223 -4.06 -10.50 -12.12
N LEU A 224 -5.26 -10.00 -11.82
CA LEU A 224 -5.46 -8.61 -11.42
C LEU A 224 -6.65 -8.44 -10.48
N THR A 225 -6.89 -7.22 -9.99
CA THR A 225 -8.09 -6.89 -9.23
C THR A 225 -9.23 -6.51 -10.18
N ALA A 226 -10.45 -6.95 -9.88
CA ALA A 226 -11.65 -6.42 -10.54
C ALA A 226 -11.78 -4.91 -10.31
N ASP A 227 -12.43 -4.21 -11.24
CA ASP A 227 -12.72 -2.77 -11.14
C ASP A 227 -13.58 -2.44 -9.90
N LYS A 228 -14.54 -3.31 -9.56
CA LYS A 228 -15.40 -3.18 -8.39
C LYS A 228 -15.35 -4.45 -7.53
N GLY A 229 -15.63 -4.31 -6.23
CA GLY A 229 -15.78 -5.45 -5.33
C GLY A 229 -14.50 -6.10 -4.79
N LYS A 230 -13.30 -5.66 -5.22
CA LYS A 230 -11.99 -6.21 -4.78
C LYS A 230 -11.81 -7.73 -5.01
N SER A 231 -12.57 -8.31 -5.93
CA SER A 231 -12.39 -9.70 -6.36
C SER A 231 -11.05 -9.86 -7.11
N THR A 232 -10.41 -11.02 -6.97
CA THR A 232 -9.22 -11.38 -7.74
C THR A 232 -9.67 -11.98 -9.06
N VAL A 233 -9.29 -11.39 -10.18
CA VAL A 233 -9.62 -11.87 -11.53
C VAL A 233 -8.43 -12.62 -12.12
N VAL A 234 -8.69 -13.80 -12.66
CA VAL A 234 -7.75 -14.56 -13.49
C VAL A 234 -8.30 -14.56 -14.91
N MET A 235 -7.53 -14.15 -15.90
CA MET A 235 -7.99 -14.00 -17.29
C MET A 235 -6.93 -14.49 -18.26
N ASN A 236 -7.33 -15.01 -19.41
CA ASN A 236 -6.39 -15.35 -20.48
C ASN A 236 -5.61 -14.10 -20.94
N LYS A 237 -4.29 -14.21 -21.04
CA LYS A 237 -3.41 -13.11 -21.42
C LYS A 237 -3.67 -12.60 -22.84
N VAL A 238 -3.99 -13.53 -23.75
CA VAL A 238 -4.34 -13.19 -25.14
C VAL A 238 -5.59 -12.32 -25.18
N GLU A 239 -6.68 -12.77 -24.54
CA GLU A 239 -7.94 -12.02 -24.47
C GLU A 239 -7.75 -10.64 -23.80
N TYR A 240 -6.98 -10.58 -22.71
CA TYR A 240 -6.65 -9.33 -22.03
C TYR A 240 -5.94 -8.34 -22.97
N ASN A 241 -4.92 -8.82 -23.70
CA ASN A 241 -4.15 -8.00 -24.63
C ASN A 241 -5.00 -7.54 -25.81
N GLU A 242 -5.87 -8.39 -26.36
CA GLU A 242 -6.79 -8.02 -27.44
C GLU A 242 -7.78 -6.95 -27.01
N LYS A 243 -8.35 -7.07 -25.79
CA LYS A 243 -9.26 -6.05 -25.25
C LYS A 243 -8.58 -4.69 -25.13
N ILE A 244 -7.31 -4.65 -24.71
CA ILE A 244 -6.55 -3.40 -24.65
C ILE A 244 -6.25 -2.88 -26.05
N LYS A 245 -5.82 -3.76 -26.97
CA LYS A 245 -5.53 -3.38 -28.35
C LYS A 245 -6.73 -2.70 -29.01
N ARG A 246 -7.91 -3.34 -28.93
CA ARG A 246 -9.17 -2.78 -29.46
C ARG A 246 -9.53 -1.43 -28.83
N HIS A 247 -9.21 -1.24 -27.55
CA HIS A 247 -9.44 0.05 -26.86
C HIS A 247 -8.49 1.15 -27.36
N LEU A 248 -7.24 0.81 -27.67
CA LEU A 248 -6.23 1.76 -28.17
C LEU A 248 -6.35 2.04 -29.68
N GLU A 249 -7.12 1.24 -30.41
CA GLU A 249 -7.44 1.44 -31.83
C GLU A 249 -8.41 2.61 -32.07
N ASP A 250 -9.06 3.15 -31.03
CA ASP A 250 -9.90 4.35 -31.13
C ASP A 250 -9.06 5.59 -31.47
N SER A 251 -8.99 5.91 -32.76
CA SER A 251 -8.27 7.06 -33.31
C SER A 251 -8.86 8.42 -32.91
N SER A 252 -10.08 8.45 -32.35
CA SER A 252 -10.68 9.68 -31.83
C SER A 252 -10.14 10.06 -30.44
N THR A 253 -9.54 9.09 -29.73
CA THR A 253 -9.02 9.28 -28.37
C THR A 253 -7.50 9.09 -28.29
N TYR A 254 -6.95 8.16 -29.06
CA TYR A 254 -5.54 7.76 -28.98
C TYR A 254 -4.82 7.90 -30.33
N GLN A 255 -3.55 8.30 -30.25
CA GLN A 255 -2.67 8.43 -31.39
C GLN A 255 -1.37 7.67 -31.14
N PRO A 256 -0.93 6.75 -32.03
CA PRO A 256 0.39 6.13 -31.94
C PRO A 256 1.52 7.16 -32.05
N VAL A 257 2.61 6.93 -31.31
CA VAL A 257 3.81 7.77 -31.32
C VAL A 257 5.02 6.90 -31.68
N ALA A 258 5.83 7.35 -32.64
CA ALA A 258 6.93 6.53 -33.17
C ALA A 258 8.07 6.29 -32.16
N ASN A 259 8.40 7.29 -31.35
CA ASN A 259 9.55 7.25 -30.44
C ASN A 259 9.13 7.65 -29.02
N ASN A 260 9.88 7.19 -28.01
CA ASN A 260 9.64 7.54 -26.62
C ASN A 260 9.74 9.08 -26.42
N PRO A 261 8.64 9.78 -26.10
CA PRO A 261 8.61 11.24 -26.04
C PRO A 261 9.09 11.81 -24.70
N THR A 262 9.48 10.95 -23.75
CA THR A 262 9.70 11.34 -22.35
C THR A 262 10.79 12.40 -22.20
N ARG A 263 11.91 12.26 -22.93
CA ARG A 263 13.02 13.23 -22.87
C ARG A 263 12.63 14.58 -23.48
N THR A 264 11.93 14.56 -24.61
CA THR A 264 11.44 15.76 -25.29
C THR A 264 10.47 16.52 -24.39
N LEU A 265 9.53 15.79 -23.77
CA LEU A 265 8.57 16.36 -22.84
C LEU A 265 9.23 16.89 -21.57
N GLN A 266 10.20 16.16 -21.00
CA GLN A 266 10.99 16.63 -19.86
C GLN A 266 11.69 17.96 -20.16
N ASN A 267 12.29 18.09 -21.35
CA ASN A 267 12.94 19.32 -21.76
C ASN A 267 11.93 20.46 -21.91
N LYS A 268 10.76 20.21 -22.53
CA LYS A 268 9.68 21.19 -22.66
C LYS A 268 9.24 21.71 -21.28
N VAL A 269 8.86 20.81 -20.37
CA VAL A 269 8.47 21.16 -18.99
C VAL A 269 9.55 21.97 -18.28
N ASN A 270 10.81 21.53 -18.35
CA ASN A 270 11.90 22.22 -17.66
C ASN A 270 12.23 23.59 -18.27
N ASN A 271 11.97 23.80 -19.55
CA ASN A 271 12.16 25.09 -20.21
C ASN A 271 11.06 26.07 -19.79
N GLU A 272 9.79 25.66 -19.77
CA GLU A 272 8.69 26.51 -19.26
C GLU A 272 8.92 26.91 -17.80
N LEU A 273 9.30 25.94 -16.95
CA LEU A 273 9.61 26.24 -15.54
C LEU A 273 10.83 27.16 -15.38
N ARG A 274 11.79 27.11 -16.31
CA ARG A 274 12.95 28.02 -16.29
C ARG A 274 12.55 29.43 -16.74
N TYR A 275 11.68 29.54 -17.74
CA TYR A 275 11.12 30.82 -18.18
C TYR A 275 10.40 31.51 -17.01
N LEU A 276 9.48 30.81 -16.33
CA LEU A 276 8.76 31.34 -15.17
C LEU A 276 9.68 31.69 -13.99
N LYS A 277 10.77 30.93 -13.81
CA LYS A 277 11.80 31.29 -12.82
C LYS A 277 12.47 32.62 -13.19
N ASN A 278 12.80 32.84 -14.46
CA ASN A 278 13.45 34.06 -14.92
C ASN A 278 12.52 35.28 -14.83
N LEU A 279 11.20 35.07 -14.91
CA LEU A 279 10.17 36.08 -14.63
C LEU A 279 9.92 36.33 -13.13
N CYS A 280 10.62 35.61 -12.24
CA CYS A 280 10.42 35.63 -10.78
C CYS A 280 9.06 35.09 -10.29
N SER A 281 8.22 34.52 -11.17
CA SER A 281 6.97 33.85 -10.80
C SER A 281 7.21 32.54 -10.04
N LEU A 282 8.41 31.95 -10.16
CA LEU A 282 8.85 30.79 -9.38
C LEU A 282 10.14 31.06 -8.61
N THR A 283 10.15 30.70 -7.32
CA THR A 283 11.38 30.68 -6.50
C THR A 283 12.34 29.58 -6.95
N ASP A 284 13.62 29.73 -6.61
CA ASP A 284 14.64 28.68 -6.80
C ASP A 284 14.25 27.33 -6.19
N GLY A 285 13.61 27.38 -5.01
CA GLY A 285 13.13 26.19 -4.32
C GLY A 285 12.02 25.49 -5.10
N GLN A 286 11.01 26.25 -5.57
CA GLN A 286 9.92 25.73 -6.39
C GLN A 286 10.44 25.16 -7.71
N TYR A 287 11.30 25.89 -8.42
CA TYR A 287 11.90 25.40 -9.66
C TYR A 287 12.64 24.07 -9.46
N LYS A 288 13.47 23.95 -8.41
CA LYS A 288 14.19 22.71 -8.08
C LYS A 288 13.24 21.56 -7.73
N TYR A 289 12.13 21.85 -7.07
CA TYR A 289 11.12 20.86 -6.70
C TYR A 289 10.34 20.35 -7.92
N LEU A 290 9.87 21.28 -8.77
CA LEU A 290 8.98 21.03 -9.90
C LEU A 290 9.71 20.43 -11.10
N ARG A 291 10.96 20.82 -11.35
CA ARG A 291 11.72 20.33 -12.51
C ARG A 291 11.84 18.80 -12.51
N ALA A 292 11.66 18.22 -13.68
CA ALA A 292 11.80 16.79 -13.90
C ALA A 292 13.26 16.44 -14.21
N THR A 293 13.87 15.57 -13.38
CA THR A 293 15.28 15.16 -13.53
C THR A 293 15.43 13.69 -13.92
N THR A 294 14.54 12.84 -13.42
CA THR A 294 14.55 11.38 -13.57
C THR A 294 13.15 10.92 -13.99
N ALA A 295 12.61 11.57 -15.02
CA ALA A 295 11.28 11.24 -15.50
C ALA A 295 11.28 9.91 -16.23
N SER A 296 10.13 9.25 -16.22
CA SER A 296 9.92 7.98 -16.91
C SER A 296 8.57 7.98 -17.60
N ILE A 297 8.45 7.17 -18.65
CA ILE A 297 7.22 7.11 -19.41
C ILE A 297 6.09 6.50 -18.54
N PRO A 298 4.89 7.10 -18.53
CA PRO A 298 3.72 6.50 -17.93
C PRO A 298 3.41 5.12 -18.53
N LEU A 299 2.94 4.20 -17.70
CA LEU A 299 2.60 2.83 -18.13
C LEU A 299 1.09 2.62 -18.09
N PHE A 300 0.52 2.17 -19.21
CA PHE A 300 -0.88 1.81 -19.33
C PHE A 300 -1.12 0.39 -18.84
N TYR A 301 -2.27 0.19 -18.21
CA TYR A 301 -2.82 -1.12 -17.86
C TYR A 301 -4.33 -1.00 -17.69
N ALA A 302 -5.04 -2.12 -17.64
CA ALA A 302 -6.49 -2.10 -17.49
C ALA A 302 -6.98 -2.98 -16.33
N LEU A 303 -8.07 -2.56 -15.68
CA LEU A 303 -8.87 -3.41 -14.78
C LEU A 303 -10.07 -4.01 -15.53
N ILE A 304 -10.61 -5.13 -15.05
CA ILE A 304 -11.78 -5.76 -15.67
C ILE A 304 -13.07 -5.35 -14.93
N LYS A 305 -14.07 -4.86 -15.67
CA LYS A 305 -15.42 -4.58 -15.17
C LYS A 305 -16.26 -5.86 -15.22
N THR A 306 -16.03 -6.77 -14.28
CA THR A 306 -16.69 -8.09 -14.21
C THR A 306 -18.21 -8.09 -14.02
N HIS A 307 -18.81 -6.91 -13.87
CA HIS A 307 -20.23 -6.70 -13.63
C HIS A 307 -20.97 -6.15 -14.85
N LYS A 308 -20.26 -5.98 -15.97
CA LYS A 308 -20.83 -5.55 -17.24
C LYS A 308 -20.69 -6.69 -18.23
N GLU A 309 -21.66 -6.80 -19.13
CA GLU A 309 -21.66 -7.80 -20.19
C GLU A 309 -20.34 -7.76 -20.99
N HIS A 310 -19.83 -8.93 -21.35
CA HIS A 310 -18.54 -9.11 -22.01
C HIS A 310 -17.31 -8.62 -21.24
N ASN A 311 -17.41 -8.26 -19.95
CA ASN A 311 -16.27 -7.89 -19.11
C ASN A 311 -15.36 -6.81 -19.73
N PRO A 312 -15.88 -5.60 -20.03
CA PRO A 312 -15.10 -4.52 -20.62
C PRO A 312 -14.00 -4.03 -19.67
N ILE A 313 -12.99 -3.39 -20.23
CA ILE A 313 -11.86 -2.88 -19.43
C ILE A 313 -12.16 -1.50 -18.82
N ARG A 314 -11.42 -1.16 -17.77
CA ARG A 314 -11.22 0.22 -17.31
C ARG A 314 -9.75 0.60 -17.55
N PRO A 315 -9.45 1.49 -18.50
CA PRO A 315 -8.08 1.90 -18.77
C PRO A 315 -7.52 2.72 -17.60
N ILE A 316 -6.25 2.52 -17.27
CA ILE A 316 -5.52 3.29 -16.26
C ILE A 316 -4.12 3.58 -16.78
N VAL A 317 -3.70 4.85 -16.70
CA VAL A 317 -2.33 5.26 -16.99
C VAL A 317 -1.63 5.66 -15.70
N SER A 318 -0.51 5.01 -15.41
CA SER A 318 0.30 5.28 -14.22
C SER A 318 1.25 6.46 -14.46
N PHE A 319 0.80 7.69 -14.18
CA PHE A 319 1.60 8.92 -14.37
C PHE A 319 2.70 9.17 -13.33
N ILE A 320 2.86 8.28 -12.34
CA ILE A 320 3.93 8.37 -11.35
C ILE A 320 5.28 8.48 -12.07
N ASP A 321 6.11 9.42 -11.61
CA ASP A 321 7.43 9.74 -12.18
C ASP A 321 7.41 10.24 -13.64
N SER A 322 6.26 10.63 -14.18
CA SER A 322 6.19 11.28 -15.50
C SER A 322 6.75 12.71 -15.45
N PRO A 323 7.18 13.28 -16.61
CA PRO A 323 7.72 14.64 -16.66
C PRO A 323 6.79 15.71 -16.05
N THR A 324 5.47 15.54 -16.19
CA THR A 324 4.47 16.49 -15.71
C THR A 324 3.92 16.15 -14.33
N TYR A 325 4.31 15.03 -13.71
CA TYR A 325 3.67 14.53 -12.48
C TYR A 325 3.70 15.53 -11.32
N LYS A 326 4.88 16.06 -10.99
CA LYS A 326 5.04 17.03 -9.90
C LYS A 326 4.39 18.38 -10.22
N LEU A 327 4.48 18.80 -11.48
CA LEU A 327 3.81 20.01 -11.96
C LEU A 327 2.29 19.88 -11.80
N ALA A 328 1.71 18.77 -12.26
CA ALA A 328 0.29 18.47 -12.11
C ALA A 328 -0.15 18.43 -10.63
N GLN A 329 0.68 17.88 -9.73
CA GLN A 329 0.41 17.93 -8.29
C GLN A 329 0.42 19.36 -7.75
N HIS A 330 1.33 20.21 -8.23
CA HIS A 330 1.42 21.59 -7.79
C HIS A 330 0.23 22.41 -8.28
N LEU A 331 -0.11 22.32 -9.57
CA LEU A 331 -1.28 22.97 -10.16
C LEU A 331 -2.58 22.49 -9.50
N SER A 332 -2.69 21.19 -9.20
CA SER A 332 -3.86 20.69 -8.46
C SER A 332 -4.00 21.37 -7.10
N ARG A 333 -2.92 21.63 -6.36
CA ARG A 333 -3.01 22.36 -5.08
C ARG A 333 -3.45 23.81 -5.26
N ILE A 334 -3.08 24.46 -6.36
CA ILE A 334 -3.48 25.84 -6.68
C ILE A 334 -4.96 25.90 -7.08
N LEU A 335 -5.43 24.96 -7.89
CA LEU A 335 -6.79 24.96 -8.44
C LEU A 335 -7.83 24.37 -7.48
N THR A 336 -7.43 23.50 -6.53
CA THR A 336 -8.38 22.84 -5.61
C THR A 336 -9.21 23.86 -4.80
N PRO A 337 -8.62 24.89 -4.16
CA PRO A 337 -9.39 25.91 -3.43
C PRO A 337 -10.46 26.59 -4.30
N ILE A 338 -10.13 26.90 -5.56
CA ILE A 338 -11.06 27.51 -6.53
C ILE A 338 -12.23 26.55 -6.78
N SER A 339 -11.92 25.28 -7.06
CA SER A 339 -12.95 24.25 -7.29
C SER A 339 -13.78 23.90 -6.05
N ASP A 340 -13.30 24.20 -4.84
CA ASP A 340 -13.99 23.88 -3.58
C ASP A 340 -15.11 24.88 -3.26
N MET A 341 -15.15 26.02 -3.94
CA MET A 341 -16.21 27.04 -3.77
C MET A 341 -17.50 26.73 -4.52
N GLY A 342 -17.51 25.71 -5.39
CA GLY A 342 -18.70 25.34 -6.18
C GLY A 342 -19.87 24.90 -5.30
N ALA A 343 -20.99 25.62 -5.37
CA ALA A 343 -22.17 25.37 -4.52
C ALA A 343 -22.83 23.99 -4.73
N THR A 344 -22.63 23.39 -5.91
CA THR A 344 -23.15 22.07 -6.28
C THR A 344 -22.27 20.92 -5.79
N LYS A 345 -21.01 21.19 -5.40
CA LYS A 345 -20.03 20.16 -5.07
C LYS A 345 -20.28 19.54 -3.70
N LEU A 346 -20.18 18.21 -3.65
CA LEU A 346 -20.11 17.42 -2.42
C LEU A 346 -18.67 17.02 -2.12
N LYS A 347 -18.24 17.16 -0.87
CA LYS A 347 -16.88 16.80 -0.45
C LYS A 347 -16.70 15.31 -0.22
N ASN A 348 -17.72 14.64 0.31
CA ASN A 348 -17.72 13.21 0.64
C ASN A 348 -19.14 12.73 1.01
N THR A 349 -19.28 11.43 1.28
CA THR A 349 -20.54 10.79 1.68
C THR A 349 -21.19 11.42 2.92
N MET A 350 -20.41 11.89 3.90
CA MET A 350 -20.97 12.53 5.10
C MET A 350 -21.59 13.89 4.77
N ASP A 351 -20.91 14.67 3.93
CA ASP A 351 -21.42 15.96 3.43
C ASP A 351 -22.73 15.78 2.65
N ALA A 352 -22.80 14.72 1.84
CA ALA A 352 -24.03 14.32 1.15
C ALA A 352 -25.17 14.01 2.13
N LYS A 353 -24.91 13.20 3.16
CA LYS A 353 -25.91 12.89 4.19
C LYS A 353 -26.44 14.17 4.86
N VAL A 354 -25.55 15.02 5.35
CA VAL A 354 -25.94 16.25 6.08
C VAL A 354 -26.78 17.15 5.18
N THR A 355 -26.31 17.41 3.95
CA THR A 355 -26.99 18.25 2.98
C THR A 355 -28.39 17.72 2.62
N LEU A 356 -28.51 16.40 2.44
CA LEU A 356 -29.76 15.77 2.03
C LEU A 356 -30.75 15.58 3.20
N GLN A 357 -30.25 15.45 4.43
CA GLN A 357 -31.09 15.25 5.61
C GLN A 357 -32.01 16.46 5.89
N GLU A 358 -31.63 17.65 5.42
CA GLU A 358 -32.41 18.88 5.54
C GLU A 358 -33.53 18.99 4.48
N GLN A 359 -33.55 18.10 3.49
CA GLN A 359 -34.51 18.14 2.39
C GLN A 359 -35.80 17.39 2.72
N ILE A 360 -36.93 17.94 2.27
CA ILE A 360 -38.24 17.27 2.28
C ILE A 360 -38.70 17.15 0.82
N ILE A 361 -38.93 15.93 0.37
CA ILE A 361 -39.25 15.65 -1.04
C ILE A 361 -40.77 15.63 -1.22
N PRO A 362 -41.36 16.51 -2.05
CA PRO A 362 -42.79 16.51 -2.34
C PRO A 362 -43.25 15.21 -3.03
N HIS A 363 -44.55 14.90 -2.94
CA HIS A 363 -45.12 13.66 -3.50
C HIS A 363 -45.08 13.59 -5.03
N ASP A 364 -45.16 14.72 -5.72
CA ASP A 364 -45.05 14.83 -7.18
C ASP A 364 -43.59 14.79 -7.67
N TYR A 365 -42.63 14.85 -6.75
CA TYR A 365 -41.19 14.77 -7.04
C TYR A 365 -40.67 13.35 -6.82
N SER A 366 -39.62 13.03 -7.55
CA SER A 366 -38.81 11.83 -7.33
C SER A 366 -37.36 12.20 -7.18
N LEU A 367 -36.66 11.47 -6.29
CA LEU A 367 -35.20 11.48 -6.29
C LEU A 367 -34.68 10.84 -7.58
N VAL A 368 -33.67 11.48 -8.15
CA VAL A 368 -33.01 11.06 -9.38
C VAL A 368 -31.50 11.12 -9.17
N SER A 369 -30.85 9.99 -9.43
CA SER A 369 -29.39 9.90 -9.50
C SER A 369 -28.97 10.02 -10.96
N LEU A 370 -28.14 11.00 -11.31
CA LEU A 370 -27.59 11.17 -12.65
C LEU A 370 -26.12 10.71 -12.66
N ASP A 371 -25.74 9.91 -13.65
CA ASP A 371 -24.37 9.42 -13.87
C ASP A 371 -23.80 10.00 -15.17
N VAL A 372 -22.62 10.61 -15.10
CA VAL A 372 -21.91 11.10 -16.29
C VAL A 372 -21.16 9.95 -16.96
N LYS A 373 -21.50 9.67 -18.22
CA LYS A 373 -20.88 8.59 -18.99
C LYS A 373 -19.40 8.87 -19.25
N SER A 374 -18.55 8.11 -18.56
CA SER A 374 -17.08 8.10 -18.78
C SER A 374 -16.46 9.51 -18.74
N LEU A 375 -16.82 10.30 -17.70
CA LEU A 375 -16.47 11.70 -17.51
C LEU A 375 -15.08 12.08 -18.07
N PHE A 376 -14.01 11.50 -17.53
CA PHE A 376 -12.65 11.89 -17.88
C PHE A 376 -12.30 11.74 -19.36
N THR A 377 -12.73 10.66 -20.03
CA THR A 377 -12.44 10.47 -21.47
C THR A 377 -13.31 11.34 -22.38
N CYS A 378 -14.49 11.75 -21.90
CA CYS A 378 -15.47 12.48 -22.70
C CYS A 378 -15.27 14.00 -22.65
N ILE A 379 -14.59 14.53 -21.62
CA ILE A 379 -14.32 15.97 -21.49
C ILE A 379 -13.48 16.49 -22.67
N PRO A 380 -13.98 17.45 -23.47
CA PRO A 380 -13.18 18.11 -24.50
C PRO A 380 -12.10 18.99 -23.86
N GLN A 381 -10.87 18.93 -24.36
CA GLN A 381 -9.75 19.68 -23.76
C GLN A 381 -9.94 21.20 -23.85
N ASP A 382 -10.47 21.70 -24.97
CA ASP A 382 -10.74 23.14 -25.13
C ASP A 382 -11.81 23.63 -24.16
N PHE A 383 -12.89 22.85 -23.99
CA PHE A 383 -13.93 23.17 -23.02
C PHE A 383 -13.41 23.15 -21.58
N ALA A 384 -12.50 22.22 -21.26
CA ALA A 384 -11.86 22.15 -19.96
C ALA A 384 -10.92 23.34 -19.69
N LEU A 385 -10.14 23.76 -20.68
CA LEU A 385 -9.26 24.93 -20.59
C LEU A 385 -10.07 26.22 -20.43
N ASN A 386 -11.13 26.41 -21.21
CA ASN A 386 -12.03 27.56 -21.07
C ASN A 386 -12.70 27.58 -19.69
N SER A 387 -13.12 26.43 -19.18
CA SER A 387 -13.70 26.33 -17.83
C SER A 387 -12.68 26.69 -16.73
N CYS A 388 -11.42 26.29 -16.92
CA CYS A 388 -10.33 26.65 -16.02
C CYS A 388 -10.05 28.15 -16.05
N GLU A 389 -10.00 28.74 -17.25
CA GLU A 389 -9.79 30.18 -17.44
C GLU A 389 -10.92 31.01 -16.80
N LEU A 390 -12.18 30.64 -17.04
CA LEU A 390 -13.34 31.28 -16.40
C LEU A 390 -13.25 31.22 -14.88
N ALA A 391 -12.89 30.05 -14.33
CA ALA A 391 -12.75 29.88 -12.88
C ALA A 391 -11.60 30.73 -12.31
N LEU A 392 -10.46 30.83 -13.01
CA LEU A 392 -9.33 31.66 -12.61
C LEU A 392 -9.67 33.15 -12.64
N ASN A 393 -10.36 33.61 -13.69
CA ASN A 393 -10.74 35.02 -13.83
C ASN A 393 -11.76 35.47 -12.79
N ASN A 394 -12.62 34.57 -12.33
CA ASN A 394 -13.60 34.83 -11.28
C ASN A 394 -13.01 34.70 -9.86
N TYR A 395 -11.75 34.28 -9.72
CA TYR A 395 -11.12 34.05 -8.43
C TYR A 395 -10.20 35.20 -8.02
N THR A 396 -10.60 35.96 -7.00
CA THR A 396 -9.85 37.13 -6.53
C THR A 396 -8.59 36.79 -5.75
N ASP A 397 -8.57 35.65 -5.05
CA ASP A 397 -7.56 35.36 -4.02
C ASP A 397 -6.43 34.46 -4.55
N LEU A 398 -6.21 34.43 -5.87
CA LEU A 398 -5.20 33.56 -6.49
C LEU A 398 -3.79 33.80 -5.92
N THR A 399 -3.47 35.05 -5.62
CA THR A 399 -2.18 35.50 -5.07
C THR A 399 -1.88 34.95 -3.68
N GLU A 400 -2.90 34.52 -2.92
CA GLU A 400 -2.72 33.85 -1.63
C GLU A 400 -2.19 32.43 -1.77
N HIS A 401 -2.46 31.77 -2.91
CA HIS A 401 -2.10 30.38 -3.16
C HIS A 401 -0.84 30.22 -4.00
N THR A 402 -0.54 31.20 -4.84
CA THR A 402 0.59 31.15 -5.78
C THR A 402 1.06 32.54 -6.22
N ALA A 403 2.34 32.64 -6.58
CA ALA A 403 2.90 33.82 -7.24
C ALA A 403 2.69 33.81 -8.76
N LEU A 404 2.15 32.71 -9.30
CA LEU A 404 1.80 32.58 -10.71
C LEU A 404 0.51 33.36 -11.01
N ASP A 405 0.48 34.06 -12.13
CA ASP A 405 -0.76 34.69 -12.61
C ASP A 405 -1.71 33.66 -13.27
N ALA A 406 -2.94 34.10 -13.57
CA ALA A 406 -3.95 33.24 -14.18
C ALA A 406 -3.51 32.67 -15.55
N ALA A 407 -2.82 33.46 -16.37
CA ALA A 407 -2.36 33.04 -17.70
C ALA A 407 -1.23 32.00 -17.59
N GLU A 408 -0.30 32.16 -16.65
CA GLU A 408 0.76 31.22 -16.35
C GLU A 408 0.19 29.88 -15.82
N VAL A 409 -0.80 29.93 -14.92
CA VAL A 409 -1.49 28.72 -14.42
C VAL A 409 -2.21 28.01 -15.57
N LEU A 410 -2.90 28.75 -16.44
CA LEU A 410 -3.60 28.19 -17.60
C LEU A 410 -2.60 27.56 -18.60
N MET A 411 -1.49 28.25 -18.89
CA MET A 411 -0.41 27.74 -19.76
C MET A 411 0.16 26.41 -19.24
N LEU A 412 0.49 26.34 -17.94
CA LEU A 412 1.02 25.11 -17.33
C LEU A 412 -0.04 24.00 -17.29
N THR A 413 -1.31 24.35 -17.09
CA THR A 413 -2.45 23.42 -17.14
C THR A 413 -2.61 22.82 -18.53
N LYS A 414 -2.57 23.65 -19.58
CA LYS A 414 -2.56 23.22 -20.99
C LYS A 414 -1.41 22.28 -21.28
N LEU A 415 -0.20 22.63 -20.83
CA LEU A 415 0.96 21.75 -20.97
C LEU A 415 0.72 20.36 -20.34
N CYS A 416 0.11 20.30 -19.15
CA CYS A 416 -0.21 19.03 -18.51
C CYS A 416 -1.25 18.19 -19.28
N LEU A 417 -2.29 18.82 -19.85
CA LEU A 417 -3.37 18.14 -20.58
C LEU A 417 -2.95 17.68 -21.99
N GLU A 418 -2.08 18.43 -22.67
CA GLU A 418 -1.61 18.07 -24.02
C GLU A 418 -0.48 17.02 -24.01
N SER A 419 0.16 16.81 -22.87
CA SER A 419 1.37 15.99 -22.74
C SER A 419 1.10 14.55 -22.29
N CYS A 420 -0.10 14.04 -22.57
CA CYS A 420 -0.58 12.75 -22.10
C CYS A 420 -0.07 11.58 -22.93
N THR A 421 1.20 11.24 -22.76
CA THR A 421 1.84 10.12 -23.46
C THR A 421 2.09 8.93 -22.53
N PHE A 422 1.92 7.71 -23.03
CA PHE A 422 2.14 6.48 -22.26
C PHE A 422 2.64 5.34 -23.13
N GLN A 423 3.10 4.27 -22.48
CA GLN A 423 3.54 3.04 -23.13
C GLN A 423 2.60 1.88 -22.81
N TRP A 424 2.36 1.04 -23.82
CA TRP A 424 1.76 -0.28 -23.68
C TRP A 424 2.35 -1.26 -24.68
N ASN A 425 2.70 -2.46 -24.22
CA ASN A 425 3.28 -3.53 -25.04
C ASN A 425 4.44 -3.03 -25.91
N ASN A 426 5.36 -2.26 -25.33
CA ASN A 426 6.51 -1.62 -26.00
C ASN A 426 6.18 -0.61 -27.12
N ASN A 427 4.91 -0.24 -27.28
CA ASN A 427 4.47 0.81 -28.20
C ASN A 427 4.10 2.07 -27.42
N PHE A 428 4.27 3.23 -28.06
CA PHE A 428 3.99 4.54 -27.45
C PHE A 428 2.70 5.13 -28.01
N TYR A 429 1.92 5.75 -27.14
CA TYR A 429 0.64 6.35 -27.49
C TYR A 429 0.52 7.73 -26.83
N LYS A 430 -0.26 8.60 -27.46
CA LYS A 430 -0.71 9.89 -26.93
C LYS A 430 -2.23 9.87 -26.81
N GLN A 431 -2.75 10.24 -25.66
CA GLN A 431 -4.17 10.55 -25.50
C GLN A 431 -4.40 11.98 -25.98
N ILE A 432 -5.21 12.14 -27.01
CA ILE A 432 -5.50 13.43 -27.65
C ILE A 432 -6.84 14.03 -27.23
N ARG A 433 -7.68 13.23 -26.55
CA ARG A 433 -9.00 13.63 -26.07
C ARG A 433 -9.23 13.21 -24.62
N GLY A 434 -9.96 14.03 -23.87
CA GLY A 434 -10.23 13.76 -22.46
C GLY A 434 -9.12 14.23 -21.53
N CYS A 435 -9.43 14.14 -20.25
CA CYS A 435 -8.49 14.25 -19.15
C CYS A 435 -7.78 12.90 -18.93
N PRO A 436 -6.45 12.88 -18.80
CA PRO A 436 -5.69 11.65 -18.59
C PRO A 436 -6.01 10.97 -17.25
N MET A 437 -6.59 9.77 -17.30
CA MET A 437 -6.86 8.99 -16.10
C MET A 437 -5.56 8.60 -15.39
N GLY A 438 -5.34 9.17 -14.19
CA GLY A 438 -4.16 8.94 -13.36
C GLY A 438 -3.22 10.15 -13.24
N SER A 439 -3.46 11.22 -14.00
CA SER A 439 -2.78 12.50 -13.77
C SER A 439 -3.36 13.21 -12.55
N PRO A 440 -2.53 13.78 -11.65
CA PRO A 440 -3.01 14.50 -10.47
C PRO A 440 -3.95 15.68 -10.77
N ILE A 441 -3.75 16.36 -11.91
CA ILE A 441 -4.53 17.55 -12.27
C ILE A 441 -5.92 17.22 -12.83
N SER A 442 -6.14 16.00 -13.31
CA SER A 442 -7.36 15.65 -14.04
C SER A 442 -8.63 15.75 -13.20
N VAL A 443 -8.56 15.46 -11.90
CA VAL A 443 -9.72 15.51 -11.00
C VAL A 443 -10.21 16.95 -10.84
N VAL A 444 -9.31 17.89 -10.55
CA VAL A 444 -9.70 19.30 -10.36
C VAL A 444 -10.17 19.94 -11.68
N ILE A 445 -9.56 19.57 -12.80
CA ILE A 445 -10.00 20.08 -14.11
C ILE A 445 -11.37 19.53 -14.49
N ALA A 446 -11.63 18.24 -14.24
CA ALA A 446 -12.96 17.66 -14.44
C ALA A 446 -14.00 18.35 -13.54
N GLU A 447 -13.64 18.67 -12.29
CA GLU A 447 -14.50 19.40 -11.37
C GLU A 447 -14.86 20.80 -11.89
N LEU A 448 -13.87 21.62 -12.26
CA LEU A 448 -14.11 22.96 -12.82
C LEU A 448 -14.93 22.91 -14.12
N THR A 449 -14.66 21.92 -14.97
CA THR A 449 -15.42 21.70 -16.21
C THR A 449 -16.88 21.39 -15.92
N MET A 450 -17.14 20.53 -14.93
CA MET A 450 -18.49 20.17 -14.54
C MET A 450 -19.22 21.32 -13.86
N GLN A 451 -18.55 22.16 -13.08
CA GLN A 451 -19.16 23.37 -12.50
C GLN A 451 -19.60 24.36 -13.59
N ASN A 452 -18.76 24.59 -14.60
CA ASN A 452 -19.14 25.40 -15.75
C ASN A 452 -20.33 24.79 -16.51
N PHE A 453 -20.28 23.47 -16.75
CA PHE A 453 -21.39 22.74 -17.36
C PHE A 453 -22.71 22.87 -16.56
N GLU A 454 -22.64 22.75 -15.23
CA GLU A 454 -23.80 22.88 -14.32
C GLU A 454 -24.39 24.28 -14.37
N SER A 455 -23.57 25.33 -14.40
CA SER A 455 -24.03 26.70 -14.57
C SER A 455 -24.83 26.89 -15.86
N LEU A 456 -24.37 26.27 -16.96
CA LEU A 456 -25.11 26.28 -18.22
C LEU A 456 -26.42 25.47 -18.11
N ALA A 457 -26.36 24.30 -17.49
CA ALA A 457 -27.52 23.41 -17.36
C ALA A 457 -28.65 24.00 -16.51
N LEU A 458 -28.29 24.69 -15.43
CA LEU A 458 -29.21 25.24 -14.44
C LEU A 458 -29.64 26.68 -14.74
N SER A 459 -29.09 27.31 -15.79
CA SER A 459 -29.43 28.69 -16.18
C SER A 459 -30.88 28.84 -16.66
N ASN A 460 -31.36 27.93 -17.50
CA ASN A 460 -32.73 27.91 -18.02
C ASN A 460 -33.21 26.47 -18.25
N PRO A 461 -33.45 25.70 -17.16
CA PRO A 461 -33.87 24.31 -17.27
C PRO A 461 -35.37 24.19 -17.58
N PRO A 462 -35.82 23.07 -18.17
CA PRO A 462 -37.26 22.82 -18.40
C PRO A 462 -38.07 22.77 -17.10
N CYS A 463 -37.43 22.41 -15.98
CA CYS A 463 -37.94 22.56 -14.63
C CYS A 463 -36.77 22.79 -13.67
N HIS A 464 -36.98 23.56 -12.60
CA HIS A 464 -35.94 23.77 -11.60
C HIS A 464 -35.86 22.55 -10.66
N PRO A 465 -34.68 21.95 -10.47
CA PRO A 465 -34.50 20.90 -9.47
C PRO A 465 -34.68 21.47 -8.06
N LEU A 466 -35.24 20.68 -7.15
CA LEU A 466 -35.38 21.08 -5.74
C LEU A 466 -34.01 21.35 -5.09
N PHE A 467 -33.03 20.52 -5.45
CA PHE A 467 -31.62 20.71 -5.15
C PHE A 467 -30.77 20.03 -6.23
N TRP A 468 -29.51 20.44 -6.36
CA TRP A 468 -28.55 19.81 -7.26
C TRP A 468 -27.22 19.62 -6.54
N LYS A 469 -26.80 18.36 -6.36
CA LYS A 469 -25.57 18.04 -5.64
C LYS A 469 -24.76 16.97 -6.38
N ARG A 470 -23.47 17.22 -6.59
CA ARG A 470 -22.58 16.37 -7.38
C ARG A 470 -21.34 15.96 -6.59
N TYR A 471 -20.99 14.69 -6.69
CA TYR A 471 -19.71 14.14 -6.28
C TYR A 471 -18.98 13.58 -7.49
N VAL A 472 -18.03 14.34 -8.04
CA VAL A 472 -17.30 13.98 -9.28
C VAL A 472 -18.26 13.73 -10.45
N ASP A 473 -18.58 12.47 -10.76
CA ASP A 473 -19.45 12.00 -11.85
C ASP A 473 -20.87 11.63 -11.40
N ASP A 474 -21.09 11.40 -10.11
CA ASP A 474 -22.38 11.05 -9.53
C ASP A 474 -23.14 12.32 -9.09
N ILE A 475 -24.37 12.51 -9.54
CA ILE A 475 -25.23 13.65 -9.16
C ILE A 475 -26.51 13.12 -8.52
N ILE A 476 -26.97 13.79 -7.46
CA ILE A 476 -28.27 13.56 -6.84
C ILE A 476 -29.10 14.85 -6.92
N THR A 477 -30.37 14.68 -7.30
CA THR A 477 -31.34 15.76 -7.41
C THR A 477 -32.75 15.24 -7.13
N ALA A 478 -33.72 16.14 -6.97
CA ALA A 478 -35.14 15.81 -6.99
C ALA A 478 -35.84 16.66 -8.05
N LEU A 479 -36.61 16.01 -8.91
CA LEU A 479 -37.31 16.61 -10.04
C LEU A 479 -38.79 16.19 -10.04
N PRO A 480 -39.69 17.00 -10.60
CA PRO A 480 -41.06 16.58 -10.88
C PRO A 480 -41.04 15.30 -11.71
N THR A 481 -41.80 14.29 -11.28
CA THR A 481 -41.75 12.93 -11.84
C THR A 481 -41.95 12.90 -13.37
N VAL A 482 -42.82 13.78 -13.86
CA VAL A 482 -43.17 13.87 -15.29
C VAL A 482 -42.11 14.56 -16.14
N MET A 483 -41.22 15.37 -15.53
CA MET A 483 -40.24 16.19 -16.24
C MET A 483 -38.84 15.56 -16.32
N ILE A 484 -38.61 14.40 -15.68
CA ILE A 484 -37.27 13.78 -15.59
C ILE A 484 -36.66 13.54 -16.98
N THR A 485 -37.44 12.99 -17.92
CA THR A 485 -36.97 12.71 -19.28
C THR A 485 -36.65 13.98 -20.06
N ASP A 486 -37.44 15.03 -19.87
CA ASP A 486 -37.29 16.31 -20.56
C ASP A 486 -36.06 17.05 -20.04
N PHE A 487 -35.86 17.01 -18.72
CA PHE A 487 -34.66 17.50 -18.07
C PHE A 487 -33.42 16.75 -18.57
N LEU A 488 -33.47 15.42 -18.69
CA LEU A 488 -32.37 14.63 -19.23
C LEU A 488 -32.05 15.02 -20.69
N ARG A 489 -33.07 15.25 -21.51
CA ARG A 489 -32.90 15.69 -22.91
C ARG A 489 -32.20 17.05 -22.97
N HIS A 490 -32.63 18.00 -22.15
CA HIS A 490 -32.02 19.33 -22.01
C HIS A 490 -30.54 19.26 -21.62
N ILE A 491 -30.19 18.55 -20.54
CA ILE A 491 -28.77 18.50 -20.13
C ILE A 491 -27.91 17.79 -21.17
N ASN A 492 -28.45 16.77 -21.84
CA ASN A 492 -27.73 16.09 -22.92
C ASN A 492 -27.61 16.93 -24.21
N SER A 493 -28.36 18.02 -24.39
CA SER A 493 -28.19 18.92 -25.54
C SER A 493 -27.10 19.98 -25.35
N ILE A 494 -26.71 20.28 -24.11
CA ILE A 494 -25.74 21.36 -23.80
C ILE A 494 -24.35 21.09 -24.41
N ASN A 495 -23.91 19.84 -24.38
CA ASN A 495 -22.60 19.46 -24.90
C ASN A 495 -22.71 18.18 -25.74
N GLN A 496 -22.06 18.16 -26.90
CA GLN A 496 -22.08 17.01 -27.80
C GLN A 496 -21.44 15.75 -27.17
N HIS A 497 -20.51 15.91 -26.24
CA HIS A 497 -19.63 14.85 -25.75
C HIS A 497 -19.89 14.43 -24.30
N ILE A 498 -20.31 15.36 -23.43
CA ILE A 498 -20.69 15.05 -22.05
C ILE A 498 -22.14 14.58 -22.06
N LYS A 499 -22.37 13.31 -21.68
CA LYS A 499 -23.70 12.69 -21.67
C LYS A 499 -24.03 12.07 -20.32
N PHE A 500 -25.31 12.11 -19.97
CA PHE A 500 -25.86 11.65 -18.70
C PHE A 500 -26.78 10.46 -18.91
N THR A 501 -26.83 9.61 -17.89
CA THR A 501 -27.89 8.62 -17.64
C THR A 501 -28.53 8.90 -16.30
N PHE A 502 -29.75 8.42 -16.09
CA PHE A 502 -30.42 8.57 -14.81
C PHE A 502 -30.92 7.23 -14.25
N GLU A 503 -30.93 7.12 -12.94
CA GLU A 503 -31.66 6.14 -12.16
C GLU A 503 -32.70 6.90 -11.33
N LYS A 504 -33.96 6.47 -11.41
CA LYS A 504 -35.06 7.02 -10.60
C LYS A 504 -35.20 6.17 -9.35
N GLU A 505 -35.59 6.80 -8.23
CA GLU A 505 -35.92 6.06 -7.02
C GLU A 505 -36.96 4.94 -7.27
N THR A 506 -36.77 3.82 -6.58
CA THR A 506 -37.65 2.65 -6.61
C THR A 506 -38.00 2.25 -5.18
N ASN A 507 -39.27 1.96 -4.91
CA ASN A 507 -39.75 1.65 -3.55
C ASN A 507 -39.32 2.70 -2.52
N ASN A 508 -39.47 3.99 -2.85
CA ASN A 508 -39.06 5.12 -2.03
C ASN A 508 -37.58 5.09 -1.62
N SER A 509 -36.72 4.43 -2.40
CA SER A 509 -35.30 4.34 -2.09
C SER A 509 -34.43 4.53 -3.34
N ILE A 510 -33.26 5.13 -3.15
CA ILE A 510 -32.28 5.31 -4.21
C ILE A 510 -30.85 5.19 -3.66
N PRO A 511 -29.96 4.46 -4.35
CA PRO A 511 -28.55 4.44 -3.99
C PRO A 511 -27.84 5.71 -4.45
N PHE A 512 -27.02 6.30 -3.58
CA PHE A 512 -26.13 7.41 -3.92
C PHE A 512 -24.84 7.32 -3.10
N LEU A 513 -23.68 7.30 -3.76
CA LEU A 513 -22.38 7.04 -3.12
C LEU A 513 -22.38 5.72 -2.30
N ASP A 514 -22.10 5.80 -1.00
CA ASP A 514 -22.16 4.67 -0.05
C ASP A 514 -23.51 4.61 0.72
N LEU A 515 -24.48 5.46 0.37
CA LEU A 515 -25.77 5.58 1.07
C LEU A 515 -26.89 4.93 0.26
N LEU A 516 -27.80 4.26 0.96
CA LEU A 516 -29.14 4.00 0.49
C LEU A 516 -30.03 5.07 1.12
N ILE A 517 -30.52 5.99 0.31
CA ILE A 517 -31.41 7.06 0.72
C ILE A 517 -32.83 6.50 0.69
N ILE A 518 -33.55 6.59 1.79
CA ILE A 518 -34.89 6.05 1.97
C ILE A 518 -35.82 7.20 2.32
N ARG A 519 -36.84 7.44 1.50
CA ARG A 519 -37.87 8.44 1.71
C ARG A 519 -39.00 7.85 2.56
N ASP A 520 -39.34 8.52 3.66
CA ASP A 520 -40.50 8.17 4.47
C ASP A 520 -41.81 8.75 3.90
N ASP A 521 -42.93 8.39 4.53
CA ASP A 521 -44.27 8.78 4.06
C ASP A 521 -44.50 10.31 4.07
N VAL A 522 -43.71 11.05 4.86
CA VAL A 522 -43.78 12.52 4.99
C VAL A 522 -42.79 13.20 4.03
N GLY A 523 -42.02 12.43 3.26
CA GLY A 523 -41.03 12.94 2.32
C GLY A 523 -39.65 13.21 2.93
N ARG A 524 -39.41 12.87 4.21
CA ARG A 524 -38.10 13.04 4.85
C ARG A 524 -37.15 11.92 4.45
N LEU A 525 -35.86 12.24 4.42
CA LEU A 525 -34.81 11.31 4.00
C LEU A 525 -34.13 10.64 5.20
N LYS A 526 -34.10 9.30 5.16
CA LYS A 526 -33.34 8.44 6.05
C LYS A 526 -32.22 7.75 5.28
N PHE A 527 -31.22 7.25 6.00
CA PHE A 527 -30.00 6.74 5.39
C PHE A 527 -29.61 5.39 5.98
N SER A 528 -29.27 4.44 5.11
CA SER A 528 -28.57 3.21 5.47
C SER A 528 -27.36 3.01 4.55
N ILE A 529 -26.57 1.95 4.73
CA ILE A 529 -25.40 1.69 3.87
C ILE A 529 -25.84 0.97 2.61
N TYR A 530 -25.51 1.54 1.45
CA TYR A 530 -25.66 0.83 0.19
C TYR A 530 -24.41 -0.01 -0.13
N LYS A 531 -24.63 -1.30 -0.40
CA LYS A 531 -23.60 -2.19 -0.96
C LYS A 531 -24.02 -2.60 -2.37
N LYS A 532 -23.23 -2.21 -3.37
CA LYS A 532 -23.40 -2.67 -4.76
C LYS A 532 -23.40 -4.20 -4.80
N GLU A 533 -24.13 -4.82 -5.72
CA GLU A 533 -24.20 -6.30 -5.85
C GLU A 533 -22.82 -6.97 -6.00
N THR A 534 -21.89 -6.24 -6.62
CA THR A 534 -20.49 -6.65 -6.81
C THR A 534 -19.66 -6.63 -5.52
N HIS A 535 -20.19 -6.10 -4.41
CA HIS A 535 -19.49 -6.05 -3.14
C HIS A 535 -19.26 -7.46 -2.59
N THR A 536 -18.01 -7.80 -2.34
CA THR A 536 -17.64 -9.17 -1.94
C THR A 536 -17.37 -9.32 -0.44
N ASP A 537 -17.48 -8.23 0.32
CA ASP A 537 -17.03 -8.12 1.71
C ASP A 537 -15.57 -8.56 1.91
N ARG A 538 -14.72 -8.46 0.88
CA ARG A 538 -13.28 -8.73 1.01
C ARG A 538 -12.54 -7.55 1.64
N TYR A 539 -11.97 -7.79 2.81
CA TYR A 539 -11.13 -6.86 3.55
C TYR A 539 -9.74 -7.46 3.79
N ILE A 540 -8.91 -6.82 4.62
CA ILE A 540 -7.60 -7.36 4.98
C ILE A 540 -7.80 -8.70 5.69
N ASP A 541 -7.19 -9.77 5.17
CA ASP A 541 -7.24 -11.07 5.83
C ASP A 541 -6.62 -11.01 7.24
N SER A 542 -7.25 -11.65 8.23
CA SER A 542 -6.71 -11.70 9.58
C SER A 542 -5.34 -12.39 9.68
N SER A 543 -5.00 -13.30 8.74
CA SER A 543 -3.71 -13.99 8.66
C SER A 543 -2.63 -13.21 7.89
N SER A 544 -3.01 -12.11 7.23
CA SER A 544 -2.11 -11.25 6.46
C SER A 544 -1.00 -10.64 7.33
N TYR A 545 0.21 -10.47 6.78
CA TYR A 545 1.37 -9.90 7.48
C TYR A 545 1.32 -8.36 7.56
N HIS A 546 0.15 -7.80 7.85
CA HIS A 546 -0.05 -6.38 8.10
C HIS A 546 0.19 -6.04 9.58
N PRO A 547 0.59 -4.78 9.87
CA PRO A 547 0.51 -4.21 11.21
C PRO A 547 -0.87 -4.41 11.82
N VAL A 548 -0.92 -4.66 13.14
CA VAL A 548 -2.19 -4.79 13.86
C VAL A 548 -3.01 -3.49 13.79
N SER A 549 -2.34 -2.33 13.72
CA SER A 549 -2.99 -1.02 13.53
C SER A 549 -3.79 -0.95 12.24
N HIS A 550 -3.28 -1.50 11.12
CA HIS A 550 -4.00 -1.49 9.84
C HIS A 550 -5.26 -2.35 9.93
N LYS A 551 -5.15 -3.53 10.57
CA LYS A 551 -6.28 -4.44 10.80
C LYS A 551 -7.36 -3.82 11.70
N ILE A 552 -6.94 -3.12 12.75
CA ILE A 552 -7.84 -2.36 13.63
C ILE A 552 -8.47 -1.21 12.83
N GLY A 553 -7.70 -0.47 12.05
CA GLY A 553 -8.18 0.61 11.20
C GLY A 553 -9.26 0.15 10.23
N THR A 554 -9.09 -1.01 9.60
CA THR A 554 -10.13 -1.62 8.75
C THR A 554 -11.42 -1.88 9.52
N ALA A 555 -11.35 -2.54 10.68
CA ALA A 555 -12.55 -2.81 11.48
C ALA A 555 -13.22 -1.53 12.01
N LEU A 556 -12.43 -0.58 12.52
CA LEU A 556 -12.93 0.71 13.00
C LEU A 556 -13.57 1.51 11.87
N SER A 557 -12.98 1.54 10.67
CA SER A 557 -13.58 2.27 9.53
C SER A 557 -14.97 1.74 9.16
N LEU A 558 -15.21 0.43 9.30
CA LEU A 558 -16.52 -0.16 9.04
C LEU A 558 -17.53 0.16 10.15
N ILE A 559 -17.08 0.13 11.40
CA ILE A 559 -17.91 0.50 12.57
C ILE A 559 -18.27 1.98 12.52
N ASP A 560 -17.29 2.85 12.25
CA ASP A 560 -17.47 4.30 12.13
C ASP A 560 -18.40 4.62 10.95
N ARG A 561 -18.27 3.89 9.84
CA ARG A 561 -19.20 4.01 8.70
C ARG A 561 -20.64 3.69 9.12
N ALA A 562 -20.86 2.57 9.82
CA ALA A 562 -22.19 2.20 10.31
C ALA A 562 -22.78 3.27 11.24
N ASN A 563 -21.99 3.77 12.19
CA ASN A 563 -22.46 4.77 13.16
C ASN A 563 -22.69 6.16 12.55
N ASN A 564 -21.82 6.60 11.64
CA ASN A 564 -21.86 7.97 11.13
C ASN A 564 -22.85 8.14 9.98
N TYR A 565 -22.99 7.12 9.12
CA TYR A 565 -23.78 7.24 7.89
C TYR A 565 -25.23 6.81 8.10
N CYS A 566 -25.50 5.79 8.91
CA CYS A 566 -26.87 5.32 9.10
C CYS A 566 -27.72 6.29 9.93
N SER A 567 -29.03 6.29 9.68
CA SER A 567 -30.02 6.75 10.65
C SER A 567 -30.07 5.77 11.82
N ASN A 568 -30.43 6.25 13.01
CA ASN A 568 -30.36 5.49 14.27
C ASN A 568 -31.03 4.10 14.22
N GLU A 569 -32.13 3.96 13.48
CA GLU A 569 -32.87 2.71 13.30
C GLU A 569 -32.09 1.62 12.54
N TYR A 570 -31.20 1.99 11.62
CA TYR A 570 -30.42 1.04 10.80
C TYR A 570 -29.03 0.70 11.37
N VAL A 571 -28.55 1.45 12.37
CA VAL A 571 -27.18 1.28 12.92
C VAL A 571 -26.95 -0.14 13.43
N LYS A 572 -27.92 -0.71 14.16
CA LYS A 572 -27.78 -2.04 14.77
C LYS A 572 -27.62 -3.14 13.72
N GLU A 573 -28.50 -3.13 12.72
CA GLU A 573 -28.45 -4.07 11.60
C GLU A 573 -27.11 -3.95 10.85
N GLU A 574 -26.65 -2.73 10.60
CA GLU A 574 -25.39 -2.51 9.91
C GLU A 574 -24.17 -2.95 10.74
N LEU A 575 -24.20 -2.81 12.07
CA LEU A 575 -23.14 -3.35 12.93
C LEU A 575 -23.12 -4.89 12.91
N ASP A 576 -24.27 -5.55 12.81
CA ASP A 576 -24.35 -7.00 12.64
C ASP A 576 -23.80 -7.43 11.27
N ASN A 577 -24.09 -6.66 10.21
CA ASN A 577 -23.51 -6.85 8.88
C ASN A 577 -21.98 -6.69 8.89
N VAL A 578 -21.45 -5.69 9.61
CA VAL A 578 -20.01 -5.49 9.79
C VAL A 578 -19.38 -6.65 10.56
N ASN A 579 -20.03 -7.14 11.62
CA ASN A 579 -19.57 -8.29 12.40
C ASN A 579 -19.44 -9.55 11.53
N ASN A 580 -20.45 -9.84 10.72
CA ASN A 580 -20.44 -10.97 9.79
C ASN A 580 -19.34 -10.82 8.73
N SER A 581 -19.19 -9.63 8.16
CA SER A 581 -18.12 -9.33 7.18
C SER A 581 -16.73 -9.57 7.77
N LEU A 582 -16.47 -9.12 8.99
CA LEU A 582 -15.18 -9.33 9.67
C LEU A 582 -14.94 -10.82 10.00
N LYS A 583 -15.97 -11.56 10.43
CA LYS A 583 -15.85 -13.00 10.69
C LYS A 583 -15.45 -13.77 9.44
N ILE A 584 -16.06 -13.46 8.28
CA ILE A 584 -15.75 -14.10 7.01
C ILE A 584 -14.28 -13.83 6.60
N ASN A 585 -13.74 -12.64 6.91
CA ASN A 585 -12.30 -12.32 6.71
C ASN A 585 -11.36 -12.94 7.76
N GLY A 586 -11.89 -13.82 8.62
CA GLY A 586 -11.16 -14.60 9.60
C GLY A 586 -10.83 -13.87 10.90
N TYR A 587 -11.46 -12.74 11.18
CA TYR A 587 -11.29 -12.04 12.46
C TYR A 587 -12.04 -12.76 13.58
N SER A 588 -11.42 -12.87 14.77
CA SER A 588 -12.09 -13.50 15.91
C SER A 588 -13.04 -12.55 16.62
N ASN A 589 -14.09 -13.10 17.26
CA ASN A 589 -15.05 -12.30 18.03
C ASN A 589 -14.38 -11.43 19.11
N THR A 590 -13.28 -11.91 19.70
CA THR A 590 -12.53 -11.13 20.70
C THR A 590 -11.89 -9.88 20.10
N PHE A 591 -11.42 -9.95 18.85
CA PHE A 591 -10.88 -8.81 18.13
C PHE A 591 -11.99 -7.82 17.76
N ILE A 592 -13.13 -8.31 17.26
CA ILE A 592 -14.27 -7.49 16.85
C ILE A 592 -14.85 -6.75 18.05
N ASN A 593 -15.13 -7.46 19.15
CA ASN A 593 -15.64 -6.85 20.38
C ASN A 593 -14.69 -5.79 20.94
N ARG A 594 -13.37 -6.02 20.86
CA ARG A 594 -12.39 -5.00 21.26
C ARG A 594 -12.49 -3.73 20.41
N CYS A 595 -12.76 -3.86 19.12
CA CYS A 595 -12.92 -2.70 18.24
C CYS A 595 -14.21 -1.94 18.54
N LEU A 596 -15.32 -2.65 18.78
CA LEU A 596 -16.59 -2.04 19.21
C LEU A 596 -16.44 -1.28 20.54
N GLN A 597 -15.81 -1.90 21.54
CA GLN A 597 -15.58 -1.29 22.85
C GLN A 597 -14.73 -0.02 22.79
N LYS A 598 -13.76 0.06 21.86
CA LYS A 598 -12.97 1.28 21.64
C LYS A 598 -13.80 2.50 21.19
N ARG A 599 -14.96 2.27 20.59
CA ARG A 599 -15.87 3.36 20.16
C ARG A 599 -16.94 3.66 21.20
N LEU A 600 -17.39 2.66 21.96
CA LEU A 600 -18.30 2.87 23.10
C LEU A 600 -17.64 3.65 24.24
N HIS A 601 -16.34 3.45 24.45
CA HIS A 601 -15.54 4.19 25.43
C HIS A 601 -14.32 4.82 24.76
N PRO A 602 -14.47 5.98 24.11
CA PRO A 602 -13.33 6.74 23.62
C PRO A 602 -12.41 7.02 24.80
N SER A 603 -11.14 6.61 24.72
CA SER A 603 -10.20 6.92 25.79
C SER A 603 -10.07 8.44 25.92
N LYS A 604 -10.33 8.99 27.11
CA LYS A 604 -10.20 10.42 27.48
C LYS A 604 -8.80 11.04 27.24
N HIS A 605 -7.84 10.28 26.71
CA HIS A 605 -6.48 10.72 26.42
C HIS A 605 -6.30 11.51 25.11
N ILE A 606 -7.38 11.79 24.36
CA ILE A 606 -7.29 12.53 23.09
C ILE A 606 -7.31 14.06 23.32
N GLU A 607 -7.84 14.55 24.45
CA GLU A 607 -8.03 15.99 24.69
C GLU A 607 -6.86 16.72 25.37
N GLN A 608 -5.74 16.07 25.70
CA GLN A 608 -4.63 16.70 26.46
C GLN A 608 -3.28 16.81 25.72
N ASN A 609 -3.27 16.86 24.38
CA ASN A 609 -2.04 17.14 23.63
C ASN A 609 -2.14 18.43 22.81
N GLU A 610 -2.42 19.55 23.48
CA GLU A 610 -2.35 20.89 22.87
C GLU A 610 -0.91 21.38 22.61
N ASN A 611 0.12 20.65 23.03
CA ASN A 611 1.50 20.90 22.60
C ASN A 611 1.88 20.02 21.39
N LEU A 612 1.27 20.29 20.23
CA LEU A 612 1.60 19.63 18.96
C LEU A 612 2.97 20.07 18.45
N LYS A 613 4.06 19.58 19.04
CA LYS A 613 5.35 19.51 18.33
C LYS A 613 5.10 18.77 17.02
N LYS A 614 5.41 19.40 15.88
CA LYS A 614 5.32 18.78 14.54
C LYS A 614 6.02 17.41 14.58
N LYS A 615 5.23 16.33 14.56
CA LYS A 615 5.74 14.96 14.55
C LYS A 615 6.42 14.68 13.21
N LYS A 616 7.62 14.12 13.25
CA LYS A 616 8.32 13.65 12.04
C LYS A 616 7.89 12.22 11.74
N TYR A 617 7.35 11.98 10.55
CA TYR A 617 6.96 10.63 10.12
C TYR A 617 8.06 9.98 9.31
N VAL A 618 8.32 8.71 9.60
CA VAL A 618 9.31 7.89 8.87
C VAL A 618 8.61 6.62 8.40
N SER A 619 8.76 6.27 7.12
CA SER A 619 8.18 5.04 6.57
C SER A 619 9.20 3.91 6.59
N ALA A 620 8.89 2.79 7.24
CA ALA A 620 9.73 1.59 7.25
C ALA A 620 8.91 0.31 6.96
N PRO A 621 9.53 -0.75 6.39
CA PRO A 621 8.90 -2.06 6.26
C PRO A 621 8.37 -2.57 7.60
N TYR A 622 7.22 -3.27 7.58
CA TYR A 622 6.69 -3.87 8.79
C TYR A 622 7.40 -5.21 9.10
N ILE A 623 8.02 -5.28 10.28
CA ILE A 623 8.60 -6.49 10.86
C ILE A 623 7.97 -6.70 12.23
N ARG A 624 7.13 -7.72 12.34
CA ARG A 624 6.37 -7.99 13.57
C ARG A 624 7.29 -8.17 14.77
N GLY A 625 7.05 -7.37 15.81
CA GLY A 625 7.80 -7.37 17.06
C GLY A 625 8.96 -6.37 17.07
N THR A 626 9.58 -6.11 15.91
CA THR A 626 10.62 -5.10 15.77
C THR A 626 10.01 -3.73 15.56
N SER A 627 9.12 -3.60 14.58
CA SER A 627 8.50 -2.32 14.21
C SER A 627 7.81 -1.66 15.40
N GLU A 628 7.06 -2.42 16.21
CA GLU A 628 6.39 -1.88 17.40
C GLU A 628 7.37 -1.46 18.50
N ARG A 629 8.47 -2.20 18.68
CA ARG A 629 9.52 -1.83 19.64
C ARG A 629 10.23 -0.57 19.18
N THR A 630 10.68 -0.52 17.92
CA THR A 630 11.36 0.64 17.34
C THR A 630 10.46 1.88 17.36
N ALA A 631 9.17 1.75 17.02
CA ALA A 631 8.23 2.88 17.12
C ALA A 631 8.14 3.45 18.54
N LYS A 632 8.13 2.58 19.57
CA LYS A 632 8.17 3.02 20.98
C LYS A 632 9.50 3.69 21.35
N LEU A 633 10.62 3.23 20.80
CA LEU A 633 11.94 3.82 21.04
C LEU A 633 12.09 5.20 20.40
N LEU A 634 11.48 5.43 19.24
CA LEU A 634 11.60 6.68 18.49
C LEU A 634 10.60 7.76 18.93
N ARG A 635 9.48 7.37 19.54
CA ARG A 635 8.41 8.29 19.98
C ARG A 635 8.89 9.42 20.92
N PRO A 636 9.75 9.17 21.95
CA PRO A 636 10.28 10.24 22.81
C PRO A 636 11.03 11.34 22.05
N TYR A 637 11.56 11.02 20.87
CA TYR A 637 12.29 11.95 20.01
C TYR A 637 11.39 12.65 18.98
N GLY A 638 10.05 12.58 19.14
CA GLY A 638 9.08 13.22 18.25
C GLY A 638 8.98 12.55 16.86
N ILE A 639 9.44 11.30 16.75
CA ILE A 639 9.40 10.53 15.51
C ILE A 639 8.33 9.45 15.60
N GLU A 640 7.40 9.45 14.64
CA GLU A 640 6.37 8.42 14.52
C GLU A 640 6.71 7.50 13.33
N LEU A 641 6.91 6.22 13.61
CA LEU A 641 7.27 5.23 12.60
C LEU A 641 6.00 4.71 11.91
N ALA A 642 5.78 5.10 10.66
CA ALA A 642 4.75 4.57 9.78
C ALA A 642 5.23 3.25 9.14
N HIS A 643 4.34 2.28 9.02
CA HIS A 643 4.69 0.94 8.55
C HIS A 643 4.13 0.68 7.16
N ARG A 644 4.98 0.18 6.25
CA ARG A 644 4.57 -0.29 4.92
C ARG A 644 4.72 -1.80 4.79
N THR A 645 3.81 -2.44 4.07
CA THR A 645 3.91 -3.85 3.68
C THR A 645 4.59 -3.93 2.30
N GLN A 646 5.72 -4.64 2.21
CA GLN A 646 6.50 -4.70 0.95
C GLN A 646 6.09 -5.83 0.01
N HIS A 647 5.58 -6.93 0.56
CA HIS A 647 5.40 -8.17 -0.17
C HIS A 647 3.92 -8.57 -0.21
N SER A 648 3.13 -7.90 -1.05
CA SER A 648 1.74 -8.30 -1.28
C SER A 648 1.64 -9.40 -2.32
N LEU A 649 0.52 -10.13 -2.36
CA LEU A 649 0.23 -11.04 -3.47
C LEU A 649 0.12 -10.26 -4.79
N LYS A 650 -0.33 -9.00 -4.77
CA LYS A 650 -0.34 -8.10 -5.93
C LYS A 650 1.06 -7.93 -6.52
N SER A 651 2.08 -7.64 -5.71
CA SER A 651 3.44 -7.48 -6.23
C SER A 651 4.09 -8.78 -6.70
N GLN A 652 3.55 -9.93 -6.30
CA GLN A 652 4.05 -11.25 -6.71
C GLN A 652 3.36 -11.80 -7.95
N LEU A 653 2.05 -11.57 -8.10
CA LEU A 653 1.19 -12.22 -9.10
C LEU A 653 0.67 -11.27 -10.20
N SER A 654 0.52 -9.97 -9.91
CA SER A 654 -0.14 -9.03 -10.83
C SER A 654 0.87 -8.19 -11.62
N HIS A 655 1.28 -8.70 -12.79
CA HIS A 655 2.24 -8.06 -13.70
C HIS A 655 1.55 -7.52 -14.97
N VAL A 656 0.52 -6.69 -14.79
CA VAL A 656 -0.28 -6.11 -15.90
C VAL A 656 0.38 -4.94 -16.62
N LYS A 657 1.42 -4.33 -16.02
CA LYS A 657 2.17 -3.23 -16.61
C LYS A 657 3.37 -3.78 -17.37
N ASP A 658 3.78 -3.09 -18.42
CA ASP A 658 5.03 -3.38 -19.12
C ASP A 658 6.21 -3.43 -18.14
N THR A 659 7.10 -4.39 -18.37
CA THR A 659 8.34 -4.49 -17.61
C THR A 659 9.36 -3.52 -18.17
N ARG A 660 9.85 -2.60 -17.33
CA ARG A 660 10.93 -1.69 -17.70
C ARG A 660 12.22 -2.46 -17.94
N GLN A 661 12.96 -2.05 -18.96
CA GLN A 661 14.28 -2.60 -19.20
C GLN A 661 15.20 -2.28 -18.03
N GLN A 662 16.23 -3.11 -17.83
CA GLN A 662 17.17 -2.94 -16.73
C GLN A 662 17.88 -1.57 -16.76
N SER A 663 18.20 -1.08 -17.96
CA SER A 663 18.78 0.24 -18.22
C SER A 663 17.87 1.41 -17.80
N GLU A 664 16.56 1.22 -17.77
CA GLU A 664 15.54 2.27 -17.49
C GLU A 664 15.14 2.33 -16.01
N LYS A 665 15.65 1.42 -15.18
CA LYS A 665 15.33 1.39 -13.75
C LYS A 665 16.01 2.56 -13.02
N THR A 666 15.25 3.22 -12.14
CA THR A 666 15.67 4.38 -11.35
C THR A 666 15.63 4.07 -9.85
N GLY A 667 16.31 4.88 -9.03
CA GLY A 667 16.33 4.70 -7.58
C GLY A 667 16.95 3.35 -7.20
N ILE A 668 18.13 3.05 -7.72
CA ILE A 668 18.76 1.74 -7.65
C ILE A 668 20.07 1.78 -6.88
N VAL A 669 20.45 0.64 -6.32
CA VAL A 669 21.82 0.29 -5.92
C VAL A 669 22.29 -0.81 -6.86
N TYR A 670 23.42 -0.60 -7.54
CA TYR A 670 23.92 -1.48 -8.60
C TYR A 670 25.37 -1.88 -8.38
N LYS A 671 25.77 -3.00 -9.00
CA LYS A 671 27.11 -3.58 -8.97
C LYS A 671 27.64 -3.74 -10.39
N ILE A 672 28.88 -3.31 -10.62
CA ILE A 672 29.63 -3.53 -11.86
C ILE A 672 30.88 -4.33 -11.50
N ASN A 673 31.05 -5.53 -12.05
CA ASN A 673 32.23 -6.36 -11.77
C ASN A 673 33.41 -5.94 -12.66
N CYS A 674 34.63 -6.17 -12.21
CA CYS A 674 35.80 -6.18 -13.08
C CYS A 674 35.83 -7.52 -13.85
N LYS A 675 36.20 -7.50 -15.13
CA LYS A 675 36.33 -8.74 -15.94
C LYS A 675 37.58 -9.54 -15.57
N ASN A 676 38.61 -8.86 -15.05
CA ASN A 676 39.96 -9.43 -14.92
C ASN A 676 40.35 -9.74 -13.48
N CYS A 677 39.59 -9.28 -12.49
CA CYS A 677 39.86 -9.60 -11.08
C CYS A 677 38.58 -9.58 -10.23
N ALA A 678 38.69 -9.94 -8.95
CA ALA A 678 37.55 -9.98 -8.02
C ALA A 678 37.03 -8.58 -7.61
N ALA A 679 37.66 -7.50 -8.08
CA ALA A 679 37.26 -6.14 -7.81
C ALA A 679 35.89 -5.82 -8.43
N HIS A 680 35.12 -4.98 -7.76
CA HIS A 680 33.82 -4.55 -8.27
C HIS A 680 33.43 -3.19 -7.70
N TYR A 681 32.61 -2.46 -8.44
CA TYR A 681 32.07 -1.17 -8.02
C TYR A 681 30.62 -1.34 -7.58
N ILE A 682 30.24 -0.79 -6.43
CA ILE A 682 28.85 -0.77 -5.94
C ILE A 682 28.43 0.68 -5.78
N GLY A 683 27.43 1.16 -6.52
CA GLY A 683 26.99 2.56 -6.40
C GLY A 683 25.48 2.68 -6.26
N GLU A 684 25.01 3.83 -5.77
CA GLU A 684 23.60 4.21 -5.88
C GLU A 684 23.35 5.19 -7.05
N SER A 685 22.12 5.19 -7.56
CA SER A 685 21.65 6.24 -8.46
C SER A 685 20.17 6.49 -8.31
N GLY A 686 19.79 7.77 -8.24
CA GLY A 686 18.41 8.20 -8.47
C GLY A 686 18.02 8.18 -9.96
N ARG A 687 18.99 8.23 -10.88
CA ARG A 687 18.77 8.26 -12.34
C ARG A 687 18.60 6.85 -12.91
N GLU A 688 18.27 6.78 -14.20
CA GLU A 688 18.26 5.52 -14.94
C GLU A 688 19.64 4.86 -14.94
N LEU A 689 19.69 3.54 -14.76
CA LEU A 689 20.93 2.77 -14.77
C LEU A 689 21.77 3.04 -16.02
N GLY A 690 21.16 3.04 -17.19
CA GLY A 690 21.85 3.26 -18.47
C GLY A 690 22.48 4.65 -18.55
N THR A 691 21.83 5.67 -17.97
CA THR A 691 22.41 7.01 -17.86
C THR A 691 23.64 6.99 -16.94
N ARG A 692 23.54 6.31 -15.79
CA ARG A 692 24.65 6.23 -14.84
C ARG A 692 25.85 5.44 -15.38
N VAL A 693 25.61 4.37 -16.13
CA VAL A 693 26.65 3.61 -16.83
C VAL A 693 27.35 4.47 -17.89
N LYS A 694 26.60 5.28 -18.65
CA LYS A 694 27.18 6.25 -19.60
C LYS A 694 28.04 7.30 -18.90
N GLU A 695 27.63 7.79 -17.73
CA GLU A 695 28.43 8.71 -16.91
C GLU A 695 29.76 8.08 -16.51
N HIS A 696 29.78 6.82 -16.07
CA HIS A 696 31.02 6.10 -15.75
C HIS A 696 31.94 5.95 -16.97
N ARG A 697 31.38 5.54 -18.12
CA ARG A 697 32.14 5.46 -19.39
C ARG A 697 32.72 6.82 -19.80
N ASN A 698 31.97 7.90 -19.61
CA ASN A 698 32.44 9.25 -19.89
C ASN A 698 33.53 9.70 -18.91
N ALA A 699 33.45 9.33 -17.63
CA ALA A 699 34.50 9.61 -16.65
C ALA A 699 35.82 8.93 -17.03
N ILE A 700 35.77 7.69 -17.54
CA ILE A 700 36.95 6.98 -18.07
C ILE A 700 37.54 7.72 -19.27
N ARG A 701 36.70 8.11 -20.24
CA ARG A 701 37.14 8.87 -21.43
C ARG A 701 37.80 10.20 -21.07
N ARG A 702 37.27 10.88 -20.05
CA ARG A 702 37.80 12.16 -19.53
C ARG A 702 38.99 11.99 -18.60
N LYS A 703 39.40 10.76 -18.29
CA LYS A 703 40.47 10.45 -17.34
C LYS A 703 40.23 11.06 -15.95
N ASP A 704 38.97 11.03 -15.49
CA ASP A 704 38.54 11.67 -14.25
C ASP A 704 39.11 10.95 -13.00
N PRO A 705 40.04 11.56 -12.25
CA PRO A 705 40.67 10.91 -11.09
C PRO A 705 39.69 10.66 -9.93
N LEU A 706 38.53 11.31 -9.89
CA LEU A 706 37.52 11.11 -8.85
C LEU A 706 36.72 9.82 -9.06
N SER A 707 36.70 9.28 -10.27
CA SER A 707 36.01 8.01 -10.56
C SER A 707 36.80 6.83 -10.01
N ALA A 708 36.21 6.10 -9.06
CA ALA A 708 36.80 4.88 -8.51
C ALA A 708 37.01 3.80 -9.60
N ILE A 709 36.12 3.75 -10.60
CA ILE A 709 36.27 2.84 -11.75
C ILE A 709 37.47 3.27 -12.60
N TYR A 710 37.60 4.57 -12.91
CA TYR A 710 38.75 5.05 -13.69
C TYR A 710 40.06 4.77 -12.97
N ARG A 711 40.16 5.06 -11.66
CA ARG A 711 41.37 4.78 -10.88
C ARG A 711 41.77 3.31 -10.91
N HIS A 712 40.80 2.39 -10.86
CA HIS A 712 41.08 0.97 -11.00
C HIS A 712 41.66 0.66 -12.38
N ILE A 713 40.95 1.05 -13.45
CA ILE A 713 41.36 0.81 -14.84
C ILE A 713 42.74 1.42 -15.12
N SER A 714 43.01 2.65 -14.67
CA SER A 714 44.30 3.33 -14.92
C SER A 714 45.47 2.66 -14.20
N THR A 715 45.22 1.99 -13.08
CA THR A 715 46.26 1.34 -12.27
C THR A 715 46.51 -0.10 -12.69
N THR A 716 45.45 -0.84 -13.03
CA THR A 716 45.55 -2.28 -13.31
C THR A 716 45.45 -2.64 -14.78
N GLN A 717 45.12 -1.68 -15.67
CA GLN A 717 44.86 -1.93 -17.09
C GLN A 717 43.74 -2.97 -17.33
N HIS A 718 42.81 -3.11 -16.38
CA HIS A 718 41.65 -4.01 -16.49
C HIS A 718 40.46 -3.34 -17.18
N ASP A 719 39.47 -4.13 -17.56
CA ASP A 719 38.16 -3.64 -18.02
C ASP A 719 37.03 -4.05 -17.07
N MET A 720 35.94 -3.27 -17.08
CA MET A 720 34.74 -3.56 -16.32
C MET A 720 33.73 -4.33 -17.16
N ASP A 721 32.92 -5.15 -16.50
CA ASP A 721 31.80 -5.85 -17.11
C ASP A 721 30.60 -4.91 -17.24
N TRP A 722 30.52 -4.26 -18.39
CA TRP A 722 29.44 -3.33 -18.70
C TRP A 722 28.15 -4.01 -19.15
N ASP A 723 28.20 -5.29 -19.47
CA ASP A 723 27.07 -6.06 -20.00
C ASP A 723 26.33 -6.81 -18.87
N ASP A 724 27.04 -7.23 -17.80
CA ASP A 724 26.46 -7.85 -16.57
C ASP A 724 26.38 -6.87 -15.38
N VAL A 725 25.76 -5.70 -15.57
CA VAL A 725 25.53 -4.75 -14.46
C VAL A 725 24.36 -5.21 -13.59
N LYS A 726 24.59 -5.61 -12.33
CA LYS A 726 23.56 -6.16 -11.44
C LYS A 726 22.87 -5.09 -10.61
N ILE A 727 21.54 -5.15 -10.47
CA ILE A 727 20.81 -4.33 -9.51
C ILE A 727 20.67 -5.11 -8.19
N LEU A 728 21.21 -4.57 -7.11
CA LEU A 728 21.22 -5.17 -5.77
C LEU A 728 19.98 -4.79 -4.95
N ALA A 729 19.51 -3.54 -5.06
CA ALA A 729 18.31 -3.07 -4.36
C ALA A 729 17.69 -1.85 -5.06
N ASN A 730 16.41 -1.59 -4.78
CA ASN A 730 15.68 -0.41 -5.26
C ASN A 730 15.08 0.36 -4.09
N HIS A 731 15.26 1.69 -4.08
CA HIS A 731 14.63 2.60 -3.14
C HIS A 731 14.59 4.04 -3.68
N HIS A 732 13.45 4.76 -3.58
CA HIS A 732 13.36 6.13 -4.13
C HIS A 732 13.96 7.21 -3.21
N ASN A 733 13.96 7.00 -1.89
CA ASN A 733 14.63 7.92 -0.95
C ASN A 733 16.16 7.79 -1.09
N ALA A 734 16.84 8.93 -1.27
CA ALA A 734 18.29 8.98 -1.46
C ALA A 734 19.07 8.55 -0.21
N ASN A 735 18.66 8.96 0.99
CA ASN A 735 19.34 8.60 2.24
C ASN A 735 19.27 7.09 2.47
N ASP A 736 18.09 6.50 2.29
CA ASP A 736 17.90 5.06 2.42
C ASP A 736 18.73 4.30 1.37
N ARG A 737 18.85 4.82 0.14
CA ARG A 737 19.74 4.22 -0.89
C ARG A 737 21.21 4.28 -0.50
N GLN A 738 21.68 5.40 0.04
CA GLN A 738 23.06 5.52 0.50
C GLN A 738 23.37 4.53 1.63
N VAL A 739 22.42 4.32 2.55
CA VAL A 739 22.57 3.26 3.58
C VAL A 739 22.59 1.87 2.95
N LEU A 740 21.74 1.59 1.95
CA LEU A 740 21.77 0.32 1.23
C LEU A 740 23.08 0.11 0.46
N GLU A 741 23.61 1.14 -0.21
CA GLU A 741 24.92 1.10 -0.86
C GLU A 741 26.00 0.73 0.16
N SER A 742 26.04 1.41 1.31
CA SER A 742 26.97 1.06 2.39
C SER A 742 26.79 -0.37 2.90
N ILE A 743 25.55 -0.87 3.02
CA ILE A 743 25.27 -2.24 3.46
C ILE A 743 25.90 -3.25 2.50
N TYR A 744 25.74 -3.02 1.19
CA TYR A 744 26.29 -3.91 0.17
C TYR A 744 27.81 -3.78 0.03
N THR A 745 28.40 -2.61 0.31
CA THR A 745 29.85 -2.41 0.29
C THR A 745 30.54 -3.02 1.52
N LEU A 746 29.93 -2.96 2.71
CA LEU A 746 30.54 -3.37 3.99
C LEU A 746 31.03 -4.83 4.03
N ASN A 747 30.40 -5.72 3.26
CA ASN A 747 30.76 -7.14 3.20
C ASN A 747 31.69 -7.51 2.03
N ASN A 748 32.20 -6.52 1.29
CA ASN A 748 32.99 -6.76 0.09
C ASN A 748 34.38 -6.09 0.19
N PRO A 749 35.44 -6.83 0.57
CA PRO A 749 36.79 -6.28 0.66
C PRO A 749 37.34 -5.82 -0.70
N ASN A 750 36.75 -6.33 -1.80
CA ASN A 750 37.13 -6.02 -3.17
C ASN A 750 36.31 -4.84 -3.77
N ALA A 751 35.53 -4.13 -2.97
CA ALA A 751 34.75 -2.99 -3.45
C ALA A 751 35.68 -1.79 -3.77
N LEU A 752 35.55 -1.24 -4.98
CA LEU A 752 36.40 -0.15 -5.47
C LEU A 752 36.11 1.20 -4.80
N ASN A 753 34.86 1.41 -4.36
CA ASN A 753 34.40 2.66 -3.81
C ASN A 753 34.30 2.63 -2.28
N ARG A 754 34.58 3.77 -1.65
CA ARG A 754 34.35 4.00 -0.22
C ARG A 754 32.94 4.55 -0.05
N THR A 755 32.22 4.05 0.94
CA THR A 755 30.85 4.46 1.28
C THR A 755 30.80 5.02 2.70
N ILE A 756 29.63 5.52 3.11
CA ILE A 756 29.39 5.96 4.49
C ILE A 756 29.67 4.78 5.44
N MET A 757 30.42 5.04 6.51
CA MET A 757 30.70 4.04 7.54
C MET A 757 29.43 3.69 8.29
N LEU A 758 29.00 2.43 8.18
CA LEU A 758 27.86 1.94 8.95
C LEU A 758 28.25 1.64 10.39
N PRO A 759 27.36 1.91 11.36
CA PRO A 759 27.58 1.50 12.74
C PRO A 759 27.84 0.00 12.86
N VAL A 760 28.88 -0.36 13.62
CA VAL A 760 29.33 -1.75 13.88
C VAL A 760 28.18 -2.65 14.37
N THR A 761 27.20 -2.05 15.06
CA THR A 761 26.02 -2.73 15.61
C THR A 761 25.11 -3.40 14.56
N TYR A 762 25.20 -2.97 13.30
CA TYR A 762 24.44 -3.58 12.19
C TYR A 762 25.20 -4.69 11.46
N ILE A 763 26.52 -4.82 11.66
CA ILE A 763 27.34 -5.84 10.98
C ILE A 763 26.76 -7.25 11.14
N PRO A 764 26.37 -7.73 12.33
CA PRO A 764 25.84 -9.09 12.47
C PRO A 764 24.55 -9.33 11.67
N ILE A 765 23.73 -8.29 11.48
CA ILE A 765 22.49 -8.37 10.69
C ILE A 765 22.85 -8.48 9.22
N VAL A 766 23.77 -7.62 8.75
CA VAL A 766 24.19 -7.54 7.35
C VAL A 766 24.94 -8.81 6.93
N SER A 767 25.89 -9.29 7.73
CA SER A 767 26.64 -10.53 7.47
C SER A 767 25.73 -11.75 7.39
N THR A 768 24.78 -11.88 8.32
CA THR A 768 23.83 -13.00 8.30
C THR A 768 22.97 -13.00 7.04
N ILE A 769 22.55 -11.83 6.54
CA ILE A 769 21.64 -11.76 5.38
C ILE A 769 22.40 -11.94 4.07
N LEU A 770 23.56 -11.31 3.91
CA LEU A 770 24.31 -11.37 2.67
C LEU A 770 25.03 -12.72 2.48
N ASN A 771 25.48 -13.38 3.56
CA ASN A 771 26.12 -14.70 3.47
C ASN A 771 25.13 -15.85 3.20
N ASN A 772 23.83 -15.65 3.46
CA ASN A 772 22.79 -16.65 3.17
C ASN A 772 22.20 -16.53 1.75
N ASN A 773 22.58 -15.50 0.99
CA ASN A 773 22.10 -15.23 -0.38
C ASN A 773 23.18 -15.44 -1.46
N ASN A 774 24.42 -15.73 -1.06
CA ASN A 774 25.44 -16.37 -1.89
C ASN A 774 25.37 -17.88 -1.66
#